data_AF-A0AAP5I606-F1
#
_entry.id   AF-A0AAP5I606-F1
#
_cell.length_a   1.000
_cell.length_b   1.000
_cell.length_c   1.000
_cell.angle_alpha   90.00
_cell.angle_beta   90.00
_cell.angle_gamma   90.00
#
_symmetry.space_group_name_H-M   'P 1'
#
loop_
_entity.id
_entity.type
_entity.pdbx_description
1 polymer ?
#
loop_
_entity_poly.entity_id
_entity_poly.type
_entity_poly.pdbx_seq_one_letter_code
_entity_poly.pdbx_strand_id
1 'polypeptide(L)'
;MVLDPASDLMLVGASQGIGNSISALAPFMTSFAILTNSLLYSFHGSTVSRDIEEKRQEAQRKLAALSQEHDLKMLRERHDLEKQIAVINHQLLLQKAAYERETLFQSAEFQSILANSWPLIPRPSELIEFPDPSGLIPLKILFLPPILDYDKYGRIPYPFPYIEGRLAQKLRHFTEKHYPQYDVVRPVKLLDAAWDSKRFRGGSAINTLHRGLQSESILILELDLAGGYLDFRVGYWETGQRQPFYQTVISEVAHADIVFGSAKANGRQEPKEEDLEILVQLLSSWLCLITGWVADVHHLTHHDVSPLLPALIPDLVSNEFDMQVVEFVVDGYKQVYKALEETRPYSTPYLALQLAQSLARLPDKSSAREQLNYSLQSWLIQRRITKAEGVDPLEAMKSKLTILDRQYVKGLQDCFSLIGDEKGKEKTNKVLKFIKESVMIEQVREIIGFDLGHGDTAVTRISRDIEGNPHPQSLTVHGVKKQITAIGFDSENKAYVGQQAVAYATKLHIGFKQKPTDLPDERAEFLKLYMAEYYRLLKERGEIQGGEVSKFLIGCPSGWEKEEREAYAEFLKIEEIPLLEVVSESRAALIYAKDSQNFTVSDLLETALVIDIGSSTTDFTLVRSLKEKPEDFGENELGASLIDESIFALSLANATRKQEIEQAFTRDRSLIVKCKLKCREAKEIFFSQEKTYKESQKRVKDADYEIDENNDLYFKPMVTAESIKKILDEPQSKLGGKSWRQAFETKIREVKERLDREGTKIKVMLLTGGASNMQFTRDICQSIFSEAKFQTDVQPEFSIAEGLARVGRWDFLAEDFKKEVKALIDRGEVREIVRAHIHKLIDLIVEPLTKGIVENVVEVSLKKWQQREIVTFDQVEKKIKLLVESWLNSQEVKEIINKKCEEWLGDPALLEDLNQKTQPICQKFKIDNSGLNLRANIDPNIGNQAIPLKDVIGIEAFKKITDVIADIIGDLLAIGGFIGGILLFLAGNWIWGILAFVITNYAGKAAEVIRQISQEILKASQKTIVDWLKKTDLPIESRKNILPDDKIGTVCEEKKTELATEISEKMSENEAVFKYVVEQVGTELEKALEKRADQATVLIDRYV
;
A
#
# COMPACT_ATOMS: atom_id res chain seq x y z
N MET A 1 26.07 -29.41 20.29
CA MET A 1 26.91 -29.81 21.44
C MET A 1 26.37 -31.15 21.90
N VAL A 2 27.22 -32.17 22.05
CA VAL A 2 26.81 -33.56 22.34
C VAL A 2 26.11 -33.60 23.70
N LEU A 3 24.86 -34.03 23.74
CA LEU A 3 24.08 -34.22 24.96
C LEU A 3 24.74 -35.31 25.79
N ASP A 4 25.23 -34.94 26.97
CA ASP A 4 25.75 -35.83 27.99
C ASP A 4 24.56 -36.62 28.60
N PRO A 5 24.63 -37.95 28.78
CA PRO A 5 23.64 -38.72 29.54
C PRO A 5 23.37 -38.19 30.97
N ALA A 6 24.23 -37.32 31.51
CA ALA A 6 23.97 -36.50 32.70
C ALA A 6 22.75 -35.56 32.58
N SER A 7 22.46 -35.08 31.37
CA SER A 7 21.41 -34.09 31.08
C SER A 7 20.02 -34.71 31.21
N ASP A 8 19.85 -35.94 30.70
CA ASP A 8 18.56 -36.64 30.67
C ASP A 8 18.03 -36.99 32.08
N LEU A 9 18.92 -37.28 33.03
CA LEU A 9 18.55 -37.58 34.43
C LEU A 9 18.16 -36.33 35.22
N MET A 10 18.74 -35.17 34.92
CA MET A 10 18.31 -33.88 35.48
C MET A 10 17.01 -33.37 34.83
N LEU A 11 16.79 -33.69 33.56
CA LEU A 11 15.59 -33.36 32.77
C LEU A 11 14.30 -33.99 33.34
N VAL A 12 14.36 -35.22 33.85
CA VAL A 12 13.16 -35.94 34.36
C VAL A 12 12.64 -35.39 35.69
N GLY A 13 13.51 -34.95 36.61
CA GLY A 13 13.09 -34.40 37.91
C GLY A 13 12.55 -32.97 37.84
N ALA A 14 13.10 -32.13 36.96
CA ALA A 14 12.69 -30.73 36.80
C ALA A 14 11.52 -30.54 35.80
N SER A 15 11.29 -31.46 34.85
CA SER A 15 10.16 -31.37 33.90
C SER A 15 8.78 -31.60 34.53
N GLN A 16 8.68 -32.34 35.66
CA GLN A 16 7.39 -32.65 36.29
C GLN A 16 6.73 -31.46 37.01
N GLY A 17 7.50 -30.48 37.52
CA GLY A 17 6.94 -29.31 38.23
C GLY A 17 6.62 -28.10 37.33
N ILE A 18 7.36 -27.93 36.23
CA ILE A 18 7.32 -26.70 35.42
C ILE A 18 6.20 -26.74 34.36
N GLY A 19 5.80 -27.93 33.89
CA GLY A 19 4.82 -28.10 32.81
C GLY A 19 3.38 -27.66 33.09
N ASN A 20 3.01 -27.37 34.35
CA ASN A 20 1.62 -27.06 34.74
C ASN A 20 1.30 -25.55 34.94
N SER A 21 2.26 -24.63 34.76
CA SER A 21 2.12 -23.24 35.25
C SER A 21 1.75 -22.16 34.22
N ILE A 22 1.52 -22.49 32.94
CA ILE A 22 1.35 -21.47 31.87
C ILE A 22 -0.06 -20.86 31.83
N SER A 23 -1.08 -21.48 32.43
CA SER A 23 -2.47 -20.96 32.43
C SER A 23 -2.82 -20.02 33.59
N ALA A 24 -2.01 -19.98 34.66
CA ALA A 24 -2.35 -19.28 35.91
C ALA A 24 -2.06 -17.75 35.88
N LEU A 25 -1.38 -17.24 34.85
CA LEU A 25 -0.85 -15.88 34.81
C LEU A 25 -1.54 -14.94 33.81
N ALA A 26 -2.59 -15.38 33.11
CA ALA A 26 -3.45 -14.49 32.33
C ALA A 26 -3.89 -13.22 33.12
N PRO A 27 -4.15 -13.26 34.46
CA PRO A 27 -4.44 -12.07 35.26
C PRO A 27 -3.26 -11.10 35.43
N PHE A 28 -1.99 -11.56 35.39
CA PHE A 28 -0.79 -10.69 35.41
C PHE A 28 -0.79 -9.78 34.21
N MET A 29 -1.03 -10.39 33.06
CA MET A 29 -1.04 -9.78 31.75
C MET A 29 -2.26 -8.85 31.58
N THR A 30 -3.40 -9.27 32.14
CA THR A 30 -4.61 -8.44 32.19
C THR A 30 -4.41 -7.23 33.11
N SER A 31 -3.66 -7.34 34.21
CA SER A 31 -3.41 -6.22 35.13
C SER A 31 -2.55 -5.13 34.48
N PHE A 32 -1.52 -5.50 33.71
CA PHE A 32 -0.77 -4.56 32.87
C PHE A 32 -1.65 -3.92 31.77
N ALA A 33 -2.47 -4.72 31.08
CA ALA A 33 -3.38 -4.23 30.04
C ALA A 33 -4.56 -3.37 30.57
N ILE A 34 -5.02 -3.58 31.80
CA ILE A 34 -6.04 -2.75 32.46
C ILE A 34 -5.45 -1.39 32.86
N LEU A 35 -4.17 -1.33 33.26
CA LEU A 35 -3.50 -0.08 33.61
C LEU A 35 -3.31 0.86 32.40
N THR A 36 -3.08 0.31 31.20
CA THR A 36 -3.02 1.13 29.96
C THR A 36 -4.39 1.74 29.60
N ASN A 37 -5.50 1.04 29.88
CA ASN A 37 -6.86 1.49 29.55
C ASN A 37 -7.58 2.28 30.66
N SER A 38 -7.21 2.11 31.94
CA SER A 38 -7.91 2.74 33.09
C SER A 38 -7.54 4.21 33.36
N LEU A 39 -6.57 4.77 32.63
CA LEU A 39 -6.13 6.16 32.71
C LEU A 39 -7.15 7.20 32.15
N LEU A 40 -8.29 6.73 31.65
CA LEU A 40 -9.36 7.56 31.08
C LEU A 40 -10.35 8.14 32.12
N TYR A 41 -10.30 7.74 33.39
CA TYR A 41 -11.30 8.19 34.39
C TYR A 41 -10.76 9.24 35.38
N SER A 42 -11.48 10.37 35.39
CA SER A 42 -11.23 11.68 35.99
C SER A 42 -10.65 11.71 37.41
N PHE A 43 -9.66 12.59 37.62
CA PHE A 43 -9.23 13.10 38.92
C PHE A 43 -10.00 14.40 39.26
N HIS A 44 -10.63 14.47 40.43
CA HIS A 44 -11.34 15.66 40.93
C HIS A 44 -10.77 16.13 42.29
N GLY A 45 -9.44 16.19 42.42
CA GLY A 45 -8.76 16.72 43.60
C GLY A 45 -8.48 18.23 43.46
N SER A 46 -9.22 19.06 44.20
CA SER A 46 -8.93 20.49 44.31
C SER A 46 -7.59 20.68 45.02
N THR A 47 -6.55 21.11 44.30
CA THR A 47 -5.84 22.42 44.46
C THR A 47 -4.46 22.43 43.76
N VAL A 48 -3.91 21.31 43.22
CA VAL A 48 -2.48 21.30 42.78
C VAL A 48 -2.19 21.02 41.29
N SER A 49 -3.11 20.57 40.41
CA SER A 49 -2.73 20.33 39.00
C SER A 49 -3.69 20.78 37.92
N ARG A 50 -4.15 22.04 38.00
CA ARG A 50 -4.83 22.66 36.86
C ARG A 50 -3.91 22.77 35.64
N ASP A 51 -2.63 23.10 35.85
CA ASP A 51 -1.63 23.29 34.77
C ASP A 51 -1.28 21.97 34.03
N ILE A 52 -1.10 20.86 34.76
CA ILE A 52 -0.81 19.56 34.13
C ILE A 52 -2.03 19.03 33.37
N GLU A 53 -3.23 19.22 33.91
CA GLU A 53 -4.48 18.84 33.23
C GLU A 53 -4.77 19.74 32.02
N GLU A 54 -4.46 21.04 32.09
CA GLU A 54 -4.53 21.96 30.94
C GLU A 54 -3.57 21.52 29.82
N LYS A 55 -2.31 21.19 30.15
CA LYS A 55 -1.33 20.64 29.20
C LYS A 55 -1.77 19.31 28.58
N ARG A 56 -2.36 18.42 29.39
CA ARG A 56 -2.94 17.15 28.93
C ARG A 56 -4.06 17.38 27.92
N GLN A 57 -5.01 18.27 28.25
CA GLN A 57 -6.14 18.61 27.38
C GLN A 57 -5.67 19.28 26.09
N GLU A 58 -4.66 20.16 26.16
CA GLU A 58 -4.07 20.77 24.97
C GLU A 58 -3.41 19.73 24.06
N ALA A 59 -2.59 18.83 24.61
CA ALA A 59 -1.97 17.75 23.84
C ALA A 59 -3.01 16.80 23.24
N GLN A 60 -4.07 16.45 23.98
CA GLN A 60 -5.18 15.65 23.47
C GLN A 60 -5.97 16.36 22.37
N ARG A 61 -6.20 17.67 22.47
CA ARG A 61 -6.84 18.45 21.40
C ARG A 61 -5.98 18.49 20.15
N LYS A 62 -4.66 18.69 20.29
CA LYS A 62 -3.71 18.62 19.16
C LYS A 62 -3.75 17.24 18.50
N LEU A 63 -3.68 16.16 19.30
CA LEU A 63 -3.78 14.79 18.82
C LEU A 63 -5.12 14.51 18.11
N ALA A 64 -6.25 15.04 18.63
CA ALA A 64 -7.56 14.91 18.02
C ALA A 64 -7.66 15.67 16.68
N ALA A 65 -7.12 16.89 16.59
CA ALA A 65 -7.04 17.64 15.33
C ALA A 65 -6.19 16.90 14.28
N LEU A 66 -5.04 16.36 14.70
CA LEU A 66 -4.17 15.51 13.89
C LEU A 66 -4.85 14.21 13.42
N SER A 67 -5.86 13.73 14.13
CA SER A 67 -6.63 12.54 13.73
C SER A 67 -7.66 12.79 12.62
N GLN A 68 -7.95 14.07 12.33
CA GLN A 68 -8.89 14.49 11.28
C GLN A 68 -8.22 14.82 9.93
N GLU A 69 -6.90 15.04 9.88
CA GLU A 69 -6.13 15.31 8.64
C GLU A 69 -5.10 14.21 8.34
N HIS A 70 -5.07 13.72 7.09
CA HIS A 70 -4.43 12.44 6.70
C HIS A 70 -3.04 12.55 6.06
N ASP A 71 -2.19 13.46 6.53
CA ASP A 71 -0.84 13.64 5.96
C ASP A 71 0.24 12.75 6.63
N LEU A 72 1.12 12.13 5.84
CA LEU A 72 2.19 11.23 6.33
C LEU A 72 3.24 11.94 7.21
N LYS A 73 3.46 13.24 6.99
CA LYS A 73 4.34 14.08 7.82
C LYS A 73 3.80 14.22 9.26
N MET A 74 2.49 14.13 9.42
CA MET A 74 1.80 14.23 10.71
C MET A 74 1.91 12.97 11.56
N LEU A 75 2.35 11.83 11.00
CA LEU A 75 2.54 10.59 11.76
C LEU A 75 3.64 10.72 12.81
N ARG A 76 4.70 11.48 12.52
CA ARG A 76 5.78 11.73 13.49
C ARG A 76 5.34 12.66 14.60
N GLU A 77 4.64 13.74 14.25
CA GLU A 77 4.08 14.69 15.22
C GLU A 77 3.07 14.01 16.14
N ARG A 78 2.27 13.09 15.58
CA ARG A 78 1.36 12.24 16.35
C ARG A 78 2.10 11.34 17.35
N HIS A 79 3.14 10.63 16.91
CA HIS A 79 3.96 9.81 17.80
C HIS A 79 4.60 10.63 18.93
N ASP A 80 5.10 11.84 18.63
CA ASP A 80 5.69 12.73 19.65
C ASP A 80 4.63 13.24 20.65
N LEU A 81 3.39 13.48 20.21
CA LEU A 81 2.28 13.83 21.09
C LEU A 81 1.80 12.65 21.95
N GLU A 82 1.73 11.43 21.38
CA GLU A 82 1.40 10.21 22.12
C GLU A 82 2.39 9.97 23.27
N LYS A 83 3.69 10.20 23.02
CA LYS A 83 4.75 10.21 24.04
C LYS A 83 4.54 11.27 25.12
N GLN A 84 4.22 12.50 24.73
CA GLN A 84 3.99 13.59 25.70
C GLN A 84 2.80 13.27 26.62
N ILE A 85 1.70 12.76 26.05
CA ILE A 85 0.49 12.40 26.82
C ILE A 85 0.80 11.29 27.82
N ALA A 86 1.63 10.30 27.46
CA ALA A 86 2.06 9.24 28.36
C ALA A 86 2.78 9.78 29.61
N VAL A 87 3.77 10.65 29.40
CA VAL A 87 4.55 11.27 30.49
C VAL A 87 3.64 12.10 31.39
N ILE A 88 2.74 12.89 30.79
CA ILE A 88 1.79 13.73 31.53
C ILE A 88 0.81 12.86 32.37
N ASN A 89 0.29 11.77 31.79
CA ASN A 89 -0.59 10.85 32.51
C ASN A 89 0.11 10.21 33.71
N HIS A 90 1.37 9.82 33.56
CA HIS A 90 2.15 9.27 34.67
C HIS A 90 2.38 10.31 35.77
N GLN A 91 2.74 11.55 35.42
CA GLN A 91 2.90 12.64 36.40
C GLN A 91 1.61 12.88 37.21
N LEU A 92 0.45 12.81 36.56
CA LEU A 92 -0.84 12.95 37.24
C LEU A 92 -1.11 11.78 38.21
N LEU A 93 -0.77 10.55 37.83
CA LEU A 93 -0.87 9.37 38.71
C LEU A 93 -0.02 9.53 39.96
N LEU A 94 1.22 9.98 39.82
CA LEU A 94 2.15 10.16 40.94
C LEU A 94 1.62 11.17 41.95
N GLN A 95 1.07 12.29 41.47
CA GLN A 95 0.48 13.30 42.35
C GLN A 95 -0.76 12.79 43.08
N LYS A 96 -1.64 12.06 42.38
CA LYS A 96 -2.81 11.43 43.00
C LYS A 96 -2.37 10.46 44.10
N ALA A 97 -1.41 9.59 43.80
CA ALA A 97 -0.94 8.59 44.75
C ALA A 97 -0.22 9.24 45.95
N ALA A 98 0.51 10.33 45.75
CA ALA A 98 1.14 11.10 46.82
C ALA A 98 0.11 11.71 47.79
N TYR A 99 -1.01 12.23 47.27
CA TYR A 99 -2.11 12.77 48.08
C TYR A 99 -2.83 11.68 48.89
N GLU A 100 -3.18 10.55 48.26
CA GLU A 100 -3.82 9.41 48.93
C GLU A 100 -2.93 8.84 50.04
N ARG A 101 -1.60 8.80 49.80
CA ARG A 101 -0.59 8.42 50.79
C ARG A 101 -0.57 9.34 52.00
N GLU A 102 -0.51 10.66 51.82
CA GLU A 102 -0.44 11.61 52.95
C GLU A 102 -1.63 11.45 53.89
N THR A 103 -2.80 11.21 53.34
CA THR A 103 -4.03 10.94 54.11
C THR A 103 -3.94 9.62 54.87
N LEU A 104 -3.44 8.56 54.22
CA LEU A 104 -3.31 7.23 54.83
C LEU A 104 -2.30 7.21 55.98
N PHE A 105 -1.15 7.88 55.83
CA PHE A 105 -0.08 7.87 56.84
C PHE A 105 -0.47 8.56 58.15
N GLN A 106 -1.47 9.45 58.10
CA GLN A 106 -2.04 10.11 59.27
C GLN A 106 -3.11 9.26 59.98
N SER A 107 -3.54 8.13 59.41
CA SER A 107 -4.58 7.28 59.99
C SER A 107 -4.06 6.42 61.14
N ALA A 108 -4.84 6.31 62.22
CA ALA A 108 -4.51 5.48 63.38
C ALA A 108 -4.44 3.98 63.03
N GLU A 109 -5.25 3.52 62.06
CA GLU A 109 -5.22 2.14 61.55
C GLU A 109 -3.86 1.81 60.93
N PHE A 110 -3.33 2.70 60.08
CA PHE A 110 -2.04 2.47 59.43
C PHE A 110 -0.88 2.48 60.44
N GLN A 111 -0.91 3.35 61.45
CA GLN A 111 0.09 3.35 62.52
C GLN A 111 0.10 2.03 63.32
N SER A 112 -1.07 1.42 63.54
CA SER A 112 -1.18 0.10 64.17
C SER A 112 -0.61 -1.03 63.29
N ILE A 113 -0.79 -0.95 61.97
CA ILE A 113 -0.20 -1.90 61.01
C ILE A 113 1.32 -1.81 61.05
N LEU A 114 1.89 -0.61 61.07
CA LEU A 114 3.34 -0.39 61.15
C LEU A 114 3.99 -1.00 62.39
N ALA A 115 3.29 -0.96 63.53
CA ALA A 115 3.82 -1.48 64.78
C ALA A 115 3.78 -3.02 64.87
N ASN A 116 2.82 -3.68 64.22
CA ASN A 116 2.49 -5.08 64.51
C ASN A 116 2.59 -6.04 63.31
N SER A 117 2.52 -5.53 62.08
CA SER A 117 2.34 -6.35 60.87
C SER A 117 3.21 -5.94 59.69
N TRP A 118 4.09 -4.93 59.84
CA TRP A 118 4.97 -4.47 58.78
C TRP A 118 6.12 -5.48 58.54
N PRO A 119 6.32 -5.97 57.31
CA PRO A 119 7.23 -7.09 57.08
C PRO A 119 8.67 -6.69 56.71
N LEU A 120 8.97 -5.39 56.52
CA LEU A 120 10.29 -4.91 56.11
C LEU A 120 11.03 -4.20 57.25
N ILE A 121 12.35 -4.26 57.22
CA ILE A 121 13.24 -3.52 58.11
C ILE A 121 13.09 -1.99 57.87
N PRO A 122 13.24 -1.47 56.63
CA PRO A 122 12.98 -0.06 56.37
C PRO A 122 11.49 0.27 56.48
N ARG A 123 11.19 1.42 57.08
CA ARG A 123 9.82 1.95 57.16
C ARG A 123 9.38 2.48 55.80
N PRO A 124 8.06 2.59 55.53
CA PRO A 124 7.57 3.14 54.26
C PRO A 124 8.17 4.50 53.92
N SER A 125 8.35 5.38 54.91
CA SER A 125 8.95 6.71 54.72
C SER A 125 10.40 6.69 54.23
N GLU A 126 11.13 5.60 54.47
CA GLU A 126 12.52 5.41 54.02
C GLU A 126 12.60 4.74 52.64
N LEU A 127 11.51 4.07 52.24
CA LEU A 127 11.38 3.42 50.93
C LEU A 127 10.83 4.36 49.86
N ILE A 128 10.07 5.37 50.27
CA ILE A 128 9.43 6.35 49.40
C ILE A 128 10.45 7.45 49.09
N GLU A 129 10.69 7.70 47.80
CA GLU A 129 11.65 8.71 47.34
C GLU A 129 10.89 9.99 46.91
N PHE A 130 11.50 11.16 47.12
CA PHE A 130 10.94 12.40 46.56
C PHE A 130 11.19 12.40 45.04
N PRO A 131 10.24 12.88 44.22
CA PRO A 131 10.40 12.88 42.77
C PRO A 131 11.68 13.61 42.36
N ASP A 132 12.54 12.95 41.58
CA ASP A 132 13.69 13.58 40.92
C ASP A 132 13.18 14.65 39.93
N PRO A 133 13.79 15.86 39.84
CA PRO A 133 13.51 16.81 38.76
C PRO A 133 13.59 16.23 37.34
N SER A 134 14.25 15.08 37.12
CA SER A 134 14.23 14.36 35.84
C SER A 134 12.87 13.73 35.49
N GLY A 135 12.00 13.51 36.48
CA GLY A 135 10.68 12.89 36.30
C GLY A 135 10.69 11.37 36.11
N LEU A 136 11.85 10.70 36.22
CA LEU A 136 11.99 9.24 36.20
C LEU A 136 11.87 8.69 37.62
N ILE A 137 11.06 7.65 37.82
CA ILE A 137 10.93 6.98 39.12
C ILE A 137 11.48 5.56 39.00
N PRO A 138 12.34 5.13 39.95
CA PRO A 138 12.90 3.81 39.88
C PRO A 138 11.87 2.74 40.21
N LEU A 139 11.85 1.66 39.42
CA LEU A 139 11.21 0.41 39.84
C LEU A 139 11.99 -0.14 41.04
N LYS A 140 11.31 -0.39 42.16
CA LYS A 140 11.92 -0.97 43.35
C LYS A 140 11.70 -2.47 43.40
N ILE A 141 12.78 -3.22 43.62
CA ILE A 141 12.76 -4.68 43.63
C ILE A 141 13.02 -5.17 45.05
N LEU A 142 12.05 -5.87 45.63
CA LEU A 142 12.18 -6.57 46.90
C LEU A 142 12.43 -8.05 46.63
N PHE A 143 13.57 -8.56 47.10
CA PHE A 143 13.89 -9.98 46.98
C PHE A 143 13.67 -10.70 48.32
N LEU A 144 12.86 -11.76 48.31
CA LEU A 144 12.61 -12.64 49.44
C LEU A 144 13.16 -14.06 49.13
N PRO A 145 14.33 -14.42 49.68
CA PRO A 145 14.97 -15.72 49.44
C PRO A 145 14.25 -16.88 50.16
N PRO A 146 14.60 -18.16 49.87
CA PRO A 146 14.01 -19.35 50.50
C PRO A 146 14.18 -19.43 52.01
N ILE A 147 15.32 -18.94 52.52
CA ILE A 147 15.66 -18.83 53.95
C ILE A 147 16.25 -17.44 54.14
N LEU A 148 15.98 -16.82 55.29
CA LEU A 148 16.69 -15.61 55.74
C LEU A 148 17.77 -16.01 56.74
N ASP A 149 19.03 -15.65 56.47
CA ASP A 149 20.20 -16.05 57.27
C ASP A 149 20.13 -15.66 58.77
N TYR A 150 19.30 -14.69 59.13
CA TYR A 150 19.17 -14.11 60.47
C TYR A 150 17.87 -14.49 61.21
N ASP A 151 16.97 -15.28 60.62
CA ASP A 151 15.69 -15.62 61.25
C ASP A 151 15.87 -16.69 62.35
N LYS A 152 15.70 -16.28 63.62
CA LYS A 152 15.91 -17.12 64.81
C LYS A 152 14.79 -18.15 65.05
N TYR A 153 13.68 -18.11 64.32
CA TYR A 153 12.47 -18.88 64.61
C TYR A 153 12.18 -20.03 63.62
N GLY A 154 13.00 -20.24 62.60
CA GLY A 154 12.81 -21.30 61.61
C GLY A 154 13.56 -22.59 61.97
N ARG A 155 12.93 -23.55 62.67
CA ARG A 155 13.33 -24.95 62.52
C ARG A 155 12.82 -25.44 61.17
N ILE A 156 13.70 -25.45 60.17
CA ILE A 156 13.38 -26.00 58.86
C ILE A 156 13.38 -27.54 58.97
N PRO A 157 12.32 -28.24 58.53
CA PRO A 157 12.27 -29.71 58.62
C PRO A 157 13.29 -30.43 57.72
N TYR A 158 13.91 -29.72 56.77
CA TYR A 158 14.84 -30.26 55.77
C TYR A 158 16.03 -29.30 55.54
N PRO A 159 17.24 -29.79 55.25
CA PRO A 159 18.39 -28.94 54.97
C PRO A 159 18.31 -28.36 53.55
N PHE A 160 17.79 -27.13 53.42
CA PHE A 160 17.94 -26.35 52.18
C PHE A 160 19.31 -25.64 52.18
N PRO A 161 20.03 -25.56 51.05
CA PRO A 161 21.37 -24.99 51.01
C PRO A 161 21.37 -23.47 51.24
N TYR A 162 22.38 -22.97 51.95
CA TYR A 162 22.62 -21.53 52.13
C TYR A 162 23.09 -20.91 50.81
N ILE A 163 22.14 -20.36 50.04
CA ILE A 163 22.37 -19.75 48.71
C ILE A 163 21.90 -18.30 48.60
N GLU A 164 21.30 -17.73 49.65
CA GLU A 164 20.75 -16.36 49.66
C GLU A 164 21.74 -15.31 49.14
N GLY A 165 22.91 -15.22 49.79
CA GLY A 165 23.92 -14.21 49.43
C GLY A 165 24.40 -14.31 47.98
N ARG A 166 24.47 -15.53 47.42
CA ARG A 166 24.85 -15.75 46.01
C ARG A 166 23.76 -15.28 45.04
N LEU A 167 22.50 -15.59 45.33
CA LEU A 167 21.37 -15.15 44.49
C LEU A 167 21.23 -13.62 44.52
N ALA A 168 21.31 -13.01 45.71
CA ALA A 168 21.26 -11.56 45.86
C ALA A 168 22.42 -10.88 45.13
N GLN A 169 23.64 -11.42 45.21
CA GLN A 169 24.80 -10.89 44.49
C GLN A 169 24.64 -10.96 42.97
N LYS A 170 24.14 -12.09 42.42
CA LYS A 170 23.91 -12.23 40.98
C LYS A 170 22.84 -11.26 40.48
N LEU A 171 21.73 -11.13 41.20
CA LEU A 171 20.67 -10.18 40.87
C LEU A 171 21.16 -8.72 40.97
N ARG A 172 21.97 -8.39 41.98
CA ARG A 172 22.62 -7.08 42.11
C ARG A 172 23.53 -6.80 40.93
N HIS A 173 24.41 -7.74 40.55
CA HIS A 173 25.30 -7.55 39.40
C HIS A 173 24.52 -7.31 38.11
N PHE A 174 23.43 -8.05 37.88
CA PHE A 174 22.56 -7.87 36.73
C PHE A 174 21.92 -6.46 36.70
N THR A 175 21.33 -6.05 37.82
CA THR A 175 20.68 -4.73 37.93
C THR A 175 21.71 -3.60 37.82
N GLU A 176 22.84 -3.63 38.53
CA GLU A 176 23.88 -2.59 38.42
C GLU A 176 24.48 -2.47 37.01
N LYS A 177 24.56 -3.57 36.25
CA LYS A 177 25.13 -3.58 34.91
C LYS A 177 24.15 -3.10 33.83
N HIS A 178 22.88 -3.49 33.94
CA HIS A 178 21.89 -3.31 32.87
C HIS A 178 20.76 -2.35 33.21
N TYR A 179 20.45 -2.18 34.50
CA TYR A 179 19.40 -1.30 35.04
C TYR A 179 19.89 -0.52 36.28
N PRO A 180 20.93 0.33 36.16
CA PRO A 180 21.53 0.98 37.32
C PRO A 180 20.53 1.87 38.08
N GLN A 181 20.66 1.96 39.41
CA GLN A 181 19.76 2.79 40.24
C GLN A 181 19.73 4.28 39.81
N TYR A 182 20.86 4.82 39.38
CA TYR A 182 21.00 6.23 38.98
C TYR A 182 21.05 6.40 37.46
N ASP A 183 20.44 5.47 36.71
CA ASP A 183 20.38 5.55 35.26
C ASP A 183 19.44 6.66 34.78
N VAL A 184 19.81 7.33 33.69
CA VAL A 184 19.03 8.46 33.12
C VAL A 184 17.93 8.01 32.16
N VAL A 185 17.77 6.69 31.96
CA VAL A 185 16.80 6.09 31.04
C VAL A 185 15.91 5.06 31.73
N ARG A 186 16.49 4.15 32.53
CA ARG A 186 15.81 2.99 33.14
C ARG A 186 16.26 2.73 34.60
N PRO A 187 16.02 3.65 35.53
CA PRO A 187 16.49 3.49 36.90
C PRO A 187 15.77 2.33 37.62
N VAL A 188 16.52 1.43 38.26
CA VAL A 188 15.98 0.32 39.05
C VAL A 188 16.73 0.20 40.38
N LYS A 189 15.98 0.09 41.48
CA LYS A 189 16.54 0.00 42.84
C LYS A 189 16.30 -1.39 43.42
N LEU A 190 17.36 -2.18 43.57
CA LEU A 190 17.32 -3.44 44.29
C LEU A 190 17.40 -3.20 45.81
N LEU A 191 16.46 -3.77 46.54
CA LEU A 191 16.39 -3.79 48.00
C LEU A 191 16.56 -5.24 48.46
N ASP A 192 17.81 -5.71 48.47
CA ASP A 192 18.15 -7.01 49.01
C ASP A 192 18.32 -6.94 50.53
N ALA A 193 18.00 -8.04 51.24
CA ALA A 193 17.95 -8.10 52.71
C ALA A 193 16.99 -7.08 53.39
N ALA A 194 15.93 -6.66 52.69
CA ALA A 194 14.97 -5.69 53.24
C ALA A 194 13.92 -6.30 54.19
N TRP A 195 13.75 -7.62 54.21
CA TRP A 195 12.72 -8.31 54.99
C TRP A 195 13.12 -8.47 56.46
N ASP A 196 12.22 -8.23 57.41
CA ASP A 196 12.54 -8.35 58.85
C ASP A 196 12.51 -9.81 59.33
N SER A 197 11.50 -10.58 58.88
CA SER A 197 11.35 -12.00 59.21
C SER A 197 10.42 -12.71 58.23
N LYS A 198 10.62 -14.02 58.04
CA LYS A 198 9.67 -14.88 57.29
C LYS A 198 8.36 -15.14 58.04
N ARG A 199 8.20 -14.65 59.28
CA ARG A 199 6.92 -14.67 60.01
C ARG A 199 5.79 -14.03 59.20
N PHE A 200 6.10 -12.97 58.47
CA PHE A 200 5.17 -12.26 57.62
C PHE A 200 5.44 -12.67 56.15
N ARG A 201 4.65 -13.62 55.64
CA ARG A 201 4.79 -14.17 54.28
C ARG A 201 3.45 -14.35 53.57
N GLY A 202 3.48 -14.63 52.28
CA GLY A 202 2.28 -14.87 51.47
C GLY A 202 1.41 -13.63 51.27
N GLY A 203 0.19 -13.84 50.74
CA GLY A 203 -0.68 -12.74 50.29
C GLY A 203 -1.04 -11.71 51.36
N SER A 204 -1.06 -12.08 52.66
CA SER A 204 -1.31 -11.12 53.74
C SER A 204 -0.19 -10.10 53.90
N ALA A 205 1.07 -10.51 53.75
CA ALA A 205 2.22 -9.61 53.78
C ALA A 205 2.21 -8.67 52.57
N ILE A 206 1.91 -9.22 51.38
CA ILE A 206 1.80 -8.46 50.13
C ILE A 206 0.72 -7.37 50.21
N ASN A 207 -0.47 -7.70 50.72
CA ASN A 207 -1.52 -6.70 50.92
C ASN A 207 -1.13 -5.61 51.92
N THR A 208 -0.33 -5.95 52.94
CA THR A 208 0.17 -4.99 53.93
C THR A 208 1.20 -4.04 53.31
N LEU A 209 2.10 -4.58 52.49
CA LEU A 209 3.08 -3.80 51.73
C LEU A 209 2.40 -2.87 50.73
N HIS A 210 1.45 -3.39 49.95
CA HIS A 210 0.69 -2.62 48.97
C HIS A 210 -0.02 -1.43 49.62
N ARG A 211 -0.68 -1.62 50.77
CA ARG A 211 -1.29 -0.50 51.50
C ARG A 211 -0.28 0.61 51.84
N GLY A 212 0.93 0.24 52.27
CA GLY A 212 1.95 1.21 52.68
C GLY A 212 2.75 1.82 51.52
N LEU A 213 2.80 1.15 50.36
CA LEU A 213 3.66 1.49 49.21
C LEU A 213 2.88 1.58 47.90
N GLN A 214 1.57 1.78 47.93
CA GLN A 214 0.73 1.94 46.72
C GLN A 214 1.12 3.15 45.86
N SER A 215 1.90 4.09 46.40
CA SER A 215 2.43 5.23 45.67
C SER A 215 3.75 4.95 44.94
N GLU A 216 4.27 3.74 45.05
CA GLU A 216 5.53 3.31 44.44
C GLU A 216 5.28 2.12 43.52
N SER A 217 6.08 2.02 42.47
CA SER A 217 6.11 0.83 41.60
C SER A 217 7.04 -0.21 42.21
N ILE A 218 6.49 -1.35 42.64
CA ILE A 218 7.21 -2.38 43.39
C ILE A 218 7.11 -3.72 42.65
N LEU A 219 8.26 -4.38 42.49
CA LEU A 219 8.38 -5.79 42.12
C LEU A 219 8.85 -6.58 43.34
N ILE A 220 8.16 -7.68 43.65
CA ILE A 220 8.51 -8.63 44.70
C ILE A 220 8.85 -9.96 44.04
N LEU A 221 10.05 -10.45 44.30
CA LEU A 221 10.53 -11.75 43.87
C LEU A 221 10.63 -12.65 45.10
N GLU A 222 9.69 -13.59 45.26
CA GLU A 222 9.64 -14.48 46.42
C GLU A 222 9.92 -15.92 46.02
N LEU A 223 10.92 -16.52 46.68
CA LEU A 223 11.18 -17.95 46.61
C LEU A 223 10.68 -18.60 47.91
N ASP A 224 9.61 -19.39 47.83
CA ASP A 224 8.98 -20.05 48.98
C ASP A 224 9.24 -21.56 48.98
N LEU A 225 9.34 -22.14 50.18
CA LEU A 225 9.56 -23.58 50.39
C LEU A 225 8.27 -24.21 50.91
N ALA A 226 7.58 -24.95 50.03
CA ALA A 226 6.34 -25.64 50.34
C ALA A 226 6.51 -27.15 50.16
N GLY A 227 6.41 -27.92 51.25
CA GLY A 227 6.41 -29.39 51.18
C GLY A 227 7.69 -30.05 50.65
N GLY A 228 8.84 -29.35 50.67
CA GLY A 228 10.11 -29.84 50.10
C GLY A 228 10.37 -29.40 48.66
N TYR A 229 9.41 -28.69 48.05
CA TYR A 229 9.55 -28.08 46.74
C TYR A 229 9.75 -26.56 46.85
N LEU A 230 10.35 -25.99 45.81
CA LEU A 230 10.58 -24.57 45.69
C LEU A 230 9.54 -23.95 44.74
N ASP A 231 8.80 -22.98 45.23
CA ASP A 231 7.87 -22.15 44.45
C ASP A 231 8.50 -20.78 44.20
N PHE A 232 8.48 -20.32 42.95
CA PHE A 232 8.81 -18.94 42.59
C PHE A 232 7.53 -18.14 42.39
N ARG A 233 7.36 -17.12 43.24
CA ARG A 233 6.20 -16.22 43.25
C ARG A 233 6.63 -14.82 42.88
N VAL A 234 5.78 -14.15 42.13
CA VAL A 234 5.97 -12.76 41.72
C VAL A 234 4.82 -11.94 42.29
N GLY A 235 5.18 -10.94 43.10
CA GLY A 235 4.29 -9.87 43.51
C GLY A 235 4.61 -8.61 42.72
N TYR A 236 3.62 -7.86 42.29
CA TYR A 236 3.86 -6.62 41.57
C TYR A 236 2.70 -5.64 41.70
N TRP A 237 3.01 -4.35 41.76
CA TRP A 237 2.02 -3.31 41.53
C TRP A 237 2.66 -2.07 40.95
N GLU A 238 1.87 -1.35 40.16
CA GLU A 238 2.19 0.00 39.71
C GLU A 238 1.68 1.06 40.68
N THR A 239 2.23 2.27 40.51
CA THR A 239 1.81 3.44 41.25
C THR A 239 0.29 3.68 41.07
N GLY A 240 -0.44 3.69 42.19
CA GLY A 240 -1.89 3.94 42.23
C GLY A 240 -2.76 2.73 41.87
N GLN A 241 -2.16 1.55 41.64
CA GLN A 241 -2.92 0.32 41.39
C GLN A 241 -3.73 -0.07 42.64
N ARG A 242 -5.02 -0.40 42.47
CA ARG A 242 -5.94 -0.67 43.60
C ARG A 242 -5.67 -1.97 44.35
N GLN A 243 -5.14 -2.99 43.68
CA GLN A 243 -4.85 -4.30 44.27
C GLN A 243 -3.51 -4.80 43.75
N PRO A 244 -2.66 -5.39 44.61
CA PRO A 244 -1.40 -5.94 44.16
C PRO A 244 -1.63 -7.22 43.36
N PHE A 245 -0.83 -7.41 42.32
CA PHE A 245 -0.68 -8.73 41.72
C PHE A 245 0.18 -9.60 42.63
N TYR A 246 -0.20 -10.86 42.81
CA TYR A 246 0.62 -11.86 43.51
C TYR A 246 0.23 -13.26 43.08
N GLN A 247 1.12 -13.98 42.40
CA GLN A 247 0.90 -15.34 41.89
C GLN A 247 2.19 -16.17 41.90
N THR A 248 2.02 -17.49 41.91
CA THR A 248 3.11 -18.45 41.64
C THR A 248 3.36 -18.52 40.14
N VAL A 249 4.59 -18.22 39.71
CA VAL A 249 5.02 -18.22 38.31
C VAL A 249 5.68 -19.55 37.93
N ILE A 250 6.41 -20.15 38.87
CA ILE A 250 6.99 -21.49 38.71
C ILE A 250 6.70 -22.24 40.01
N SER A 251 6.02 -23.39 39.93
CA SER A 251 5.64 -24.19 41.09
C SER A 251 6.42 -25.49 41.17
N GLU A 252 6.47 -26.06 42.38
CA GLU A 252 6.86 -27.47 42.59
C GLU A 252 8.26 -27.84 42.07
N VAL A 253 9.24 -26.92 42.14
CA VAL A 253 10.61 -27.21 41.69
C VAL A 253 11.29 -28.15 42.70
N ALA A 254 11.58 -29.37 42.28
CA ALA A 254 12.29 -30.39 43.05
C ALA A 254 13.79 -30.06 43.18
N HIS A 255 14.12 -29.02 43.97
CA HIS A 255 15.49 -28.52 44.12
C HIS A 255 16.50 -29.61 44.55
N ALA A 256 16.07 -30.58 45.36
CA ALA A 256 16.90 -31.70 45.76
C ALA A 256 17.27 -32.59 44.56
N ASP A 257 16.32 -32.90 43.68
CA ASP A 257 16.58 -33.73 42.50
C ASP A 257 17.57 -33.07 41.52
N ILE A 258 17.54 -31.74 41.42
CA ILE A 258 18.50 -30.97 40.60
C ILE A 258 19.92 -31.12 41.18
N VAL A 259 20.06 -30.88 42.48
CA VAL A 259 21.37 -30.90 43.15
C VAL A 259 21.94 -32.32 43.26
N PHE A 260 21.11 -33.31 43.65
CA PHE A 260 21.52 -34.71 43.74
C PHE A 260 21.68 -35.35 42.35
N GLY A 261 20.88 -34.95 41.37
CA GLY A 261 21.04 -35.35 39.97
C GLY A 261 22.38 -34.92 39.40
N SER A 262 22.81 -33.68 39.69
CA SER A 262 24.14 -33.18 39.35
C SER A 262 25.27 -33.96 40.03
N ALA A 263 25.15 -34.21 41.34
CA ALA A 263 26.14 -35.01 42.06
C ALA A 263 26.29 -36.42 41.46
N LYS A 264 25.17 -37.06 41.12
CA LYS A 264 25.12 -38.39 40.52
C LYS A 264 25.72 -38.42 39.11
N ALA A 265 25.44 -37.41 38.29
CA ALA A 265 26.05 -37.23 36.98
C ALA A 265 27.58 -37.12 37.08
N ASN A 266 28.07 -36.45 38.12
CA ASN A 266 29.49 -36.34 38.45
C ASN A 266 30.06 -37.57 39.21
N GLY A 267 29.33 -38.69 39.23
CA GLY A 267 29.77 -39.95 39.84
C GLY A 267 29.78 -39.99 41.37
N ARG A 268 29.06 -39.08 42.03
CA ARG A 268 29.05 -38.91 43.50
C ARG A 268 27.68 -39.21 44.11
N GLN A 269 27.67 -39.70 45.35
CA GLN A 269 26.43 -39.93 46.12
C GLN A 269 25.99 -38.69 46.92
N GLU A 270 26.92 -37.83 47.31
CA GLU A 270 26.65 -36.61 48.07
C GLU A 270 26.99 -35.35 47.24
N PRO A 271 26.14 -34.30 47.25
CA PRO A 271 26.41 -33.05 46.55
C PRO A 271 27.55 -32.25 47.16
N LYS A 272 28.32 -31.57 46.31
CA LYS A 272 29.29 -30.54 46.71
C LYS A 272 28.83 -29.15 46.27
N GLU A 273 29.65 -28.16 46.61
CA GLU A 273 29.42 -26.75 46.30
C GLU A 273 29.24 -26.47 44.79
N GLU A 274 29.92 -27.22 43.92
CA GLU A 274 29.76 -27.13 42.46
C GLU A 274 28.40 -27.62 41.94
N ASP A 275 27.81 -28.62 42.60
CA ASP A 275 26.49 -29.17 42.24
C ASP A 275 25.38 -28.20 42.72
N LEU A 276 25.64 -27.44 43.79
CA LEU A 276 24.78 -26.34 44.25
C LEU A 276 24.81 -25.13 43.31
N GLU A 277 25.93 -24.90 42.61
CA GLU A 277 26.06 -23.75 41.72
C GLU A 277 25.13 -23.83 40.50
N ILE A 278 24.76 -25.05 40.07
CA ILE A 278 23.76 -25.25 39.00
C ILE A 278 22.38 -24.73 39.42
N LEU A 279 21.95 -25.03 40.65
CA LEU A 279 20.70 -24.50 41.20
C LEU A 279 20.76 -22.97 41.33
N VAL A 280 21.90 -22.43 41.78
CA VAL A 280 22.11 -20.97 41.88
C VAL A 280 22.05 -20.31 40.50
N GLN A 281 22.69 -20.89 39.49
CA GLN A 281 22.68 -20.38 38.11
C GLN A 281 21.27 -20.36 37.53
N LEU A 282 20.53 -21.48 37.64
CA LEU A 282 19.16 -21.58 37.16
C LEU A 282 18.24 -20.53 37.79
N LEU A 283 18.22 -20.44 39.13
CA LEU A 283 17.38 -19.48 39.84
C LEU A 283 17.79 -18.03 39.53
N SER A 284 19.08 -17.76 39.34
CA SER A 284 19.56 -16.42 38.99
C SER A 284 19.11 -16.00 37.59
N SER A 285 19.15 -16.92 36.61
CA SER A 285 18.64 -16.66 35.26
C SER A 285 17.16 -16.29 35.30
N TRP A 286 16.34 -17.04 36.06
CA TRP A 286 14.90 -16.73 36.22
C TRP A 286 14.66 -15.38 36.88
N LEU A 287 15.37 -15.08 37.97
CA LEU A 287 15.28 -13.78 38.66
C LEU A 287 15.64 -12.64 37.71
N CYS A 288 16.70 -12.78 36.90
CA CYS A 288 17.13 -11.74 35.96
C CYS A 288 16.15 -11.57 34.79
N LEU A 289 15.60 -12.65 34.23
CA LEU A 289 14.61 -12.60 33.14
C LEU A 289 13.33 -11.89 33.59
N ILE A 290 12.77 -12.25 34.75
CA ILE A 290 11.56 -11.59 35.27
C ILE A 290 11.85 -10.13 35.64
N THR A 291 12.99 -9.87 36.28
CA THR A 291 13.41 -8.51 36.65
C THR A 291 13.53 -7.61 35.43
N GLY A 292 14.28 -8.04 34.41
CA GLY A 292 14.49 -7.24 33.21
C GLY A 292 13.19 -7.00 32.44
N TRP A 293 12.28 -7.98 32.43
CA TRP A 293 11.01 -7.86 31.73
C TRP A 293 10.10 -6.83 32.41
N VAL A 294 9.93 -6.94 33.73
CA VAL A 294 9.09 -6.00 34.48
C VAL A 294 9.70 -4.59 34.44
N ALA A 295 11.03 -4.46 34.51
CA ALA A 295 11.72 -3.17 34.36
C ALA A 295 11.49 -2.55 32.98
N ASP A 296 11.63 -3.34 31.91
CA ASP A 296 11.39 -2.89 30.55
C ASP A 296 9.94 -2.44 30.35
N VAL A 297 8.96 -3.22 30.82
CA VAL A 297 7.54 -2.86 30.69
C VAL A 297 7.23 -1.61 31.50
N HIS A 298 7.77 -1.48 32.71
CA HIS A 298 7.61 -0.29 33.54
C HIS A 298 8.10 0.98 32.82
N HIS A 299 9.32 0.95 32.25
CA HIS A 299 9.86 2.13 31.56
C HIS A 299 9.25 2.37 30.18
N LEU A 300 8.81 1.32 29.47
CA LEU A 300 8.07 1.44 28.21
C LEU A 300 6.72 2.14 28.43
N THR A 301 5.99 1.72 29.47
CA THR A 301 4.65 2.24 29.76
C THR A 301 4.68 3.69 30.23
N HIS A 302 5.65 4.10 31.04
CA HIS A 302 5.66 5.45 31.63
C HIS A 302 6.55 6.45 30.91
N HIS A 303 7.62 5.99 30.25
CA HIS A 303 8.65 6.84 29.68
C HIS A 303 8.93 6.55 28.19
N ASP A 304 8.18 5.62 27.59
CA ASP A 304 8.32 5.20 26.18
C ASP A 304 9.74 4.73 25.84
N VAL A 305 10.39 4.07 26.81
CA VAL A 305 11.72 3.52 26.66
C VAL A 305 11.63 2.12 26.05
N SER A 306 12.35 1.89 24.95
CA SER A 306 12.43 0.56 24.33
C SER A 306 12.95 -0.51 25.30
N PRO A 307 12.33 -1.72 25.31
CA PRO A 307 12.81 -2.86 26.10
C PRO A 307 14.27 -3.21 25.80
N LEU A 308 15.05 -3.50 26.85
CA LEU A 308 16.46 -3.90 26.77
C LEU A 308 16.64 -5.42 26.93
N LEU A 309 15.88 -6.06 27.80
CA LEU A 309 15.94 -7.48 28.10
C LEU A 309 15.95 -8.34 26.85
N PRO A 310 15.14 -8.10 25.80
CA PRO A 310 15.19 -8.94 24.60
C PRO A 310 16.60 -9.12 24.04
N ALA A 311 17.42 -8.05 24.04
CA ALA A 311 18.80 -8.11 23.58
C ALA A 311 19.74 -8.88 24.53
N LEU A 312 19.37 -9.01 25.81
CA LEU A 312 20.10 -9.71 26.87
C LEU A 312 19.70 -11.18 27.02
N ILE A 313 18.54 -11.60 26.50
CA ILE A 313 18.06 -12.99 26.61
C ILE A 313 19.14 -14.01 26.18
N PRO A 314 19.87 -13.84 25.05
CA PRO A 314 20.89 -14.80 24.65
C PRO A 314 22.01 -15.00 25.67
N ASP A 315 22.33 -13.98 26.48
CA ASP A 315 23.37 -14.03 27.50
C ASP A 315 22.85 -14.56 28.85
N LEU A 316 21.53 -14.56 29.06
CA LEU A 316 20.86 -15.03 30.29
C LEU A 316 20.40 -16.49 30.21
N VAL A 317 20.23 -17.02 29.00
CA VAL A 317 19.74 -18.38 28.73
C VAL A 317 20.93 -19.32 28.58
N SER A 318 20.96 -20.36 29.42
CA SER A 318 22.04 -21.35 29.45
C SER A 318 21.55 -22.80 29.34
N ASN A 319 20.25 -23.04 29.54
CA ASN A 319 19.65 -24.38 29.55
C ASN A 319 18.19 -24.38 29.02
N GLU A 320 17.59 -25.56 28.83
CA GLU A 320 16.21 -25.71 28.33
C GLU A 320 15.13 -25.19 29.28
N PHE A 321 15.39 -25.12 30.59
CA PHE A 321 14.45 -24.58 31.57
C PHE A 321 14.31 -23.06 31.50
N ASP A 322 15.38 -22.38 31.09
CA ASP A 322 15.35 -20.94 30.81
C ASP A 322 14.40 -20.61 29.64
N MET A 323 14.24 -21.52 28.67
CA MET A 323 13.39 -21.28 27.49
C MET A 323 11.90 -21.17 27.83
N GLN A 324 11.40 -21.87 28.86
CA GLN A 324 10.01 -21.75 29.29
C GLN A 324 9.73 -20.37 29.92
N VAL A 325 10.69 -19.82 30.65
CA VAL A 325 10.61 -18.46 31.20
C VAL A 325 10.74 -17.42 30.07
N VAL A 326 11.56 -17.70 29.04
CA VAL A 326 11.65 -16.84 27.84
C VAL A 326 10.34 -16.81 27.07
N GLU A 327 9.70 -17.95 26.82
CA GLU A 327 8.38 -18.01 26.16
C GLU A 327 7.34 -17.19 26.93
N PHE A 328 7.35 -17.30 28.26
CA PHE A 328 6.52 -16.50 29.14
C PHE A 328 6.79 -14.99 29.00
N VAL A 329 8.06 -14.56 29.04
CA VAL A 329 8.44 -13.14 28.85
C VAL A 329 8.06 -12.63 27.45
N VAL A 330 8.17 -13.48 26.42
CA VAL A 330 7.81 -13.12 25.04
C VAL A 330 6.31 -12.92 24.91
N ASP A 331 5.49 -13.84 25.43
CA ASP A 331 4.03 -13.63 25.49
C ASP A 331 3.68 -12.38 26.32
N GLY A 332 4.46 -12.17 27.38
CA GLY A 332 4.61 -10.93 28.14
C GLY A 332 4.56 -9.67 27.29
N TYR A 333 5.55 -9.51 26.44
CA TYR A 333 5.65 -8.37 25.54
C TYR A 333 4.50 -8.31 24.52
N LYS A 334 4.06 -9.44 23.97
CA LYS A 334 2.97 -9.48 22.97
C LYS A 334 1.69 -8.84 23.49
N GLN A 335 1.28 -9.19 24.71
CA GLN A 335 0.05 -8.64 25.27
C GLN A 335 0.19 -7.16 25.63
N VAL A 336 1.36 -6.72 26.10
CA VAL A 336 1.66 -5.29 26.31
C VAL A 336 1.58 -4.51 25.00
N TYR A 337 2.19 -5.01 23.92
CA TYR A 337 2.14 -4.35 22.62
C TYR A 337 0.72 -4.27 22.05
N LYS A 338 -0.07 -5.33 22.22
CA LYS A 338 -1.49 -5.34 21.84
C LYS A 338 -2.31 -4.32 22.64
N ALA A 339 -2.06 -4.19 23.94
CA ALA A 339 -2.71 -3.17 24.77
C ALA A 339 -2.27 -1.74 24.39
N LEU A 340 -1.03 -1.57 23.93
CA LEU A 340 -0.53 -0.30 23.40
C LEU A 340 -1.11 0.06 22.04
N GLU A 341 -1.65 -0.88 21.23
CA GLU A 341 -2.27 -0.54 19.95
C GLU A 341 -3.45 0.42 20.08
N GLU A 342 -4.20 0.33 21.19
CA GLU A 342 -5.36 1.20 21.44
C GLU A 342 -4.94 2.63 21.85
N THR A 343 -3.78 2.78 22.50
CA THR A 343 -3.36 4.03 23.16
C THR A 343 -2.19 4.73 22.46
N ARG A 344 -1.28 3.96 21.85
CA ARG A 344 -0.08 4.39 21.12
C ARG A 344 0.13 3.53 19.87
N PRO A 345 -0.80 3.57 18.91
CA PRO A 345 -0.74 2.70 17.75
C PRO A 345 0.62 2.79 17.04
N TYR A 346 1.22 3.97 16.88
CA TYR A 346 2.43 4.18 16.05
C TYR A 346 3.68 3.46 16.51
N SER A 347 3.87 3.27 17.82
CA SER A 347 5.07 2.65 18.36
C SER A 347 5.08 1.14 18.13
N THR A 348 3.91 0.50 17.99
CA THR A 348 3.76 -0.96 17.97
C THR A 348 4.61 -1.68 16.91
N PRO A 349 4.66 -1.28 15.62
CA PRO A 349 5.45 -1.95 14.61
C PRO A 349 6.95 -1.91 14.94
N TYR A 350 7.43 -0.78 15.44
CA TYR A 350 8.84 -0.62 15.79
C TYR A 350 9.23 -1.48 17.00
N LEU A 351 8.38 -1.53 18.02
CA LEU A 351 8.58 -2.36 19.21
C LEU A 351 8.52 -3.86 18.89
N ALA A 352 7.55 -4.27 18.08
CA ALA A 352 7.41 -5.66 17.61
C ALA A 352 8.63 -6.08 16.78
N LEU A 353 9.14 -5.21 15.91
CA LEU A 353 10.36 -5.47 15.13
C LEU A 353 11.59 -5.63 16.01
N GLN A 354 11.78 -4.76 17.01
CA GLN A 354 12.88 -4.85 17.96
C GLN A 354 12.85 -6.18 18.74
N LEU A 355 11.66 -6.60 19.18
CA LEU A 355 11.47 -7.90 19.82
C LEU A 355 11.81 -9.05 18.86
N ALA A 356 11.33 -8.99 17.61
CA ALA A 356 11.64 -9.97 16.57
C ALA A 356 13.15 -10.12 16.34
N GLN A 357 13.88 -9.00 16.20
CA GLN A 357 15.34 -8.99 15.99
C GLN A 357 16.10 -9.62 17.15
N SER A 358 15.62 -9.42 18.37
CA SER A 358 16.21 -9.97 19.58
C SER A 358 16.01 -11.49 19.66
N LEU A 359 14.78 -11.95 19.45
CA LEU A 359 14.43 -13.36 19.39
C LEU A 359 15.10 -14.08 18.22
N ALA A 360 15.39 -13.36 17.13
CA ALA A 360 16.11 -13.89 15.99
C ALA A 360 17.55 -14.34 16.32
N ARG A 361 18.08 -14.08 17.52
CA ARG A 361 19.38 -14.59 17.98
C ARG A 361 19.30 -15.94 18.70
N LEU A 362 18.12 -16.36 19.13
CA LEU A 362 17.91 -17.65 19.82
C LEU A 362 17.96 -18.83 18.85
N PRO A 363 18.24 -20.07 19.31
CA PRO A 363 18.29 -21.24 18.44
C PRO A 363 16.98 -21.47 17.66
N ASP A 364 15.83 -21.33 18.33
CA ASP A 364 14.52 -21.34 17.68
C ASP A 364 14.14 -19.94 17.19
N LYS A 365 13.77 -19.85 15.90
CA LYS A 365 13.38 -18.61 15.22
C LYS A 365 11.87 -18.45 15.07
N SER A 366 11.06 -19.39 15.57
CA SER A 366 9.60 -19.40 15.45
C SER A 366 8.97 -18.10 15.95
N SER A 367 9.27 -17.73 17.19
CA SER A 367 8.75 -16.51 17.84
C SER A 367 9.26 -15.23 17.16
N ALA A 368 10.49 -15.24 16.65
CA ALA A 368 11.03 -14.12 15.88
C ALA A 368 10.24 -13.88 14.58
N ARG A 369 9.89 -14.95 13.85
CA ARG A 369 9.07 -14.85 12.63
C ARG A 369 7.65 -14.35 12.92
N GLU A 370 7.06 -14.83 14.01
CA GLU A 370 5.72 -14.39 14.44
C GLU A 370 5.71 -12.88 14.75
N GLN A 371 6.70 -12.40 15.51
CA GLN A 371 6.82 -10.97 15.84
C GLN A 371 7.15 -10.10 14.62
N LEU A 372 7.97 -10.60 13.70
CA LEU A 372 8.25 -9.90 12.43
C LEU A 372 6.97 -9.74 11.59
N ASN A 373 6.14 -10.79 11.52
CA ASN A 373 4.86 -10.75 10.82
C ASN A 373 3.89 -9.78 11.49
N TYR A 374 3.80 -9.81 12.82
CA TYR A 374 2.96 -8.88 13.59
C TYR A 374 3.38 -7.43 13.35
N SER A 375 4.68 -7.13 13.43
CA SER A 375 5.25 -5.82 13.08
C SER A 375 4.81 -5.34 11.70
N LEU A 376 4.96 -6.18 10.67
CA LEU A 376 4.56 -5.87 9.30
C LEU A 376 3.06 -5.58 9.19
N GLN A 377 2.21 -6.40 9.81
CA GLN A 377 0.76 -6.21 9.78
C GLN A 377 0.34 -4.92 10.49
N SER A 378 0.85 -4.66 11.69
CA SER A 378 0.54 -3.43 12.43
C SER A 378 0.98 -2.18 11.64
N TRP A 379 2.11 -2.23 10.92
CA TRP A 379 2.55 -1.13 10.05
C TRP A 379 1.57 -0.87 8.89
N LEU A 380 1.03 -1.92 8.26
CA LEU A 380 0.06 -1.82 7.15
C LEU A 380 -1.29 -1.30 7.65
N ILE A 381 -1.78 -1.80 8.80
CA ILE A 381 -3.04 -1.39 9.42
C ILE A 381 -3.03 0.10 9.76
N GLN A 382 -1.92 0.60 10.35
CA GLN A 382 -1.77 2.02 10.66
C GLN A 382 -1.89 2.94 9.45
N ARG A 383 -1.42 2.48 8.29
CA ARG A 383 -1.48 3.21 7.02
C ARG A 383 -2.72 2.88 6.20
N ARG A 384 -3.69 2.17 6.80
CA ARG A 384 -4.97 1.77 6.21
C ARG A 384 -4.83 1.05 4.88
N ILE A 385 -3.77 0.25 4.75
CA ILE A 385 -3.54 -0.53 3.53
C ILE A 385 -4.39 -1.80 3.62
N THR A 386 -5.53 -1.80 2.93
CA THR A 386 -6.39 -2.98 2.83
C THR A 386 -5.73 -4.00 1.91
N LYS A 387 -5.18 -5.06 2.50
CA LYS A 387 -4.51 -6.12 1.75
C LYS A 387 -5.54 -6.92 0.92
N ALA A 388 -5.40 -6.92 -0.40
CA ALA A 388 -6.10 -7.89 -1.26
C ALA A 388 -5.53 -9.30 -1.00
N GLU A 389 -6.39 -10.32 -0.98
CA GLU A 389 -5.97 -11.71 -0.75
C GLU A 389 -4.80 -12.12 -1.67
N GLY A 390 -3.73 -12.66 -1.08
CA GLY A 390 -2.56 -13.16 -1.81
C GLY A 390 -1.44 -12.15 -2.11
N VAL A 391 -1.62 -10.85 -1.88
CA VAL A 391 -0.54 -9.85 -2.11
C VAL A 391 0.53 -9.93 -1.02
N ASP A 392 1.81 -9.83 -1.38
CA ASP A 392 2.92 -9.81 -0.42
C ASP A 392 2.90 -8.53 0.44
N PRO A 393 3.05 -8.62 1.78
CA PRO A 393 3.06 -7.44 2.65
C PRO A 393 4.08 -6.37 2.27
N LEU A 394 5.30 -6.75 1.85
CA LEU A 394 6.36 -5.80 1.48
C LEU A 394 6.06 -5.10 0.16
N GLU A 395 5.34 -5.76 -0.75
CA GLU A 395 4.85 -5.13 -1.99
C GLU A 395 3.74 -4.13 -1.70
N ALA A 396 2.81 -4.47 -0.80
CA ALA A 396 1.74 -3.58 -0.38
C ALA A 396 2.27 -2.27 0.25
N MET A 397 3.43 -2.34 0.95
CA MET A 397 4.07 -1.16 1.55
C MET A 397 4.40 -0.07 0.52
N LYS A 398 4.76 -0.43 -0.72
CA LYS A 398 5.20 0.53 -1.76
C LYS A 398 4.19 1.64 -2.03
N SER A 399 2.90 1.38 -1.84
CA SER A 399 1.82 2.34 -2.06
C SER A 399 1.82 3.56 -1.12
N LYS A 400 2.42 3.44 0.06
CA LYS A 400 2.42 4.49 1.12
C LYS A 400 3.80 4.69 1.74
N LEU A 401 4.85 4.16 1.13
CA LEU A 401 6.21 4.29 1.62
C LEU A 401 6.73 5.71 1.44
N THR A 402 7.43 6.21 2.45
CA THR A 402 8.11 7.50 2.42
C THR A 402 9.59 7.32 2.74
N ILE A 403 10.37 8.40 2.55
CA ILE A 403 11.78 8.43 2.97
C ILE A 403 11.95 8.20 4.48
N LEU A 404 10.95 8.55 5.30
CA LEU A 404 10.98 8.38 6.75
C LEU A 404 10.94 6.90 7.16
N ASP A 405 10.37 6.04 6.33
CA ASP A 405 10.24 4.60 6.60
C ASP A 405 11.54 3.82 6.35
N ARG A 406 12.58 4.48 5.81
CA ARG A 406 13.86 3.84 5.46
C ARG A 406 14.48 3.10 6.66
N GLN A 407 14.42 3.69 7.85
CA GLN A 407 14.98 3.07 9.06
C GLN A 407 14.21 1.80 9.45
N TYR A 408 12.88 1.83 9.36
CA TYR A 408 12.03 0.66 9.63
C TYR A 408 12.31 -0.46 8.62
N VAL A 409 12.35 -0.16 7.33
CA VAL A 409 12.63 -1.16 6.28
C VAL A 409 14.03 -1.75 6.43
N LYS A 410 15.02 -0.95 6.83
CA LYS A 410 16.34 -1.47 7.17
C LYS A 410 16.29 -2.43 8.37
N GLY A 411 15.53 -2.10 9.41
CA GLY A 411 15.29 -3.01 10.54
C GLY A 411 14.65 -4.33 10.11
N LEU A 412 13.69 -4.30 9.18
CA LEU A 412 13.08 -5.50 8.60
C LEU A 412 14.14 -6.36 7.88
N GLN A 413 14.97 -5.74 7.05
CA GLN A 413 16.06 -6.41 6.34
C GLN A 413 17.05 -7.08 7.31
N ASP A 414 17.46 -6.37 8.35
CA ASP A 414 18.37 -6.88 9.38
C ASP A 414 17.73 -8.10 10.08
N CYS A 415 16.43 -8.02 10.40
CA CYS A 415 15.69 -9.12 11.02
C CYS A 415 15.59 -10.35 10.10
N PHE A 416 15.23 -10.15 8.82
CA PHE A 416 15.18 -11.23 7.82
C PHE A 416 16.54 -11.93 7.68
N SER A 417 17.63 -11.16 7.73
CA SER A 417 19.00 -11.69 7.69
C SER A 417 19.31 -12.56 8.93
N LEU A 418 18.89 -12.13 10.13
CA LEU A 418 19.12 -12.87 11.37
C LEU A 418 18.32 -14.19 11.44
N ILE A 419 17.12 -14.26 10.86
CA ILE A 419 16.29 -15.48 10.82
C ILE A 419 16.61 -16.41 9.63
N GLY A 420 17.58 -16.04 8.78
CA GLY A 420 17.99 -16.81 7.59
C GLY A 420 16.99 -16.80 6.43
N ASP A 421 16.14 -15.77 6.30
CA ASP A 421 15.17 -15.64 5.21
C ASP A 421 15.74 -14.76 4.08
N GLU A 422 16.43 -15.41 3.14
CA GLU A 422 17.02 -14.73 1.97
C GLU A 422 15.96 -14.10 1.05
N LYS A 423 14.74 -14.67 0.96
CA LYS A 423 13.67 -14.11 0.14
C LYS A 423 13.15 -12.80 0.73
N GLY A 424 12.93 -12.75 2.04
CA GLY A 424 12.56 -11.52 2.75
C GLY A 424 13.63 -10.43 2.64
N LYS A 425 14.91 -10.81 2.70
CA LYS A 425 16.06 -9.91 2.51
C LYS A 425 16.12 -9.33 1.08
N GLU A 426 15.94 -10.15 0.05
CA GLU A 426 15.90 -9.69 -1.33
C GLU A 426 14.74 -8.71 -1.57
N LYS A 427 13.54 -9.04 -1.06
CA LYS A 427 12.37 -8.15 -1.15
C LYS A 427 12.58 -6.82 -0.44
N THR A 428 13.09 -6.83 0.79
CA THR A 428 13.40 -5.58 1.52
C THR A 428 14.49 -4.76 0.83
N ASN A 429 15.48 -5.39 0.19
CA ASN A 429 16.44 -4.70 -0.68
C ASN A 429 15.75 -3.98 -1.85
N LYS A 430 14.80 -4.64 -2.53
CA LYS A 430 14.00 -4.02 -3.60
C LYS A 430 13.20 -2.82 -3.07
N VAL A 431 12.62 -2.94 -1.88
CA VAL A 431 11.90 -1.84 -1.22
C VAL A 431 12.82 -0.67 -0.87
N LEU A 432 14.03 -0.93 -0.34
CA LEU A 432 15.02 0.11 -0.06
C LEU A 432 15.52 0.79 -1.34
N LYS A 433 15.71 0.03 -2.42
CA LYS A 433 16.03 0.57 -3.75
C LYS A 433 14.91 1.47 -4.25
N PHE A 434 13.65 1.05 -4.11
CA PHE A 434 12.48 1.86 -4.46
C PHE A 434 12.41 3.18 -3.68
N ILE A 435 12.67 3.17 -2.37
CA ILE A 435 12.75 4.41 -1.57
C ILE A 435 13.86 5.31 -2.08
N LYS A 436 15.05 4.76 -2.38
CA LYS A 436 16.17 5.53 -2.93
C LYS A 436 15.81 6.15 -4.28
N GLU A 437 15.28 5.35 -5.21
CA GLU A 437 14.86 5.81 -6.55
C GLU A 437 13.79 6.89 -6.46
N SER A 438 12.79 6.74 -5.59
CA SER A 438 11.74 7.76 -5.37
C SER A 438 12.32 9.11 -4.94
N VAL A 439 13.32 9.09 -4.05
CA VAL A 439 14.03 10.31 -3.61
C VAL A 439 14.84 10.93 -4.75
N MET A 440 15.49 10.12 -5.58
CA MET A 440 16.22 10.63 -6.74
C MET A 440 15.28 11.24 -7.78
N ILE A 441 14.13 10.61 -8.03
CA ILE A 441 13.08 11.13 -8.91
C ILE A 441 12.57 12.50 -8.45
N GLU A 442 12.46 12.75 -7.14
CA GLU A 442 12.14 14.09 -6.61
C GLU A 442 13.24 15.13 -6.85
N GLN A 443 14.49 14.71 -6.96
CA GLN A 443 15.64 15.58 -7.21
C GLN A 443 15.89 15.86 -8.70
N VAL A 444 15.22 15.16 -9.61
CA VAL A 444 15.37 15.37 -11.05
C VAL A 444 14.96 16.80 -11.42
N ARG A 445 15.90 17.54 -12.01
CA ARG A 445 15.76 18.92 -12.49
C ARG A 445 15.77 19.01 -14.02
N GLU A 446 16.45 18.08 -14.68
CA GLU A 446 16.55 18.03 -16.14
C GLU A 446 16.34 16.62 -16.69
N ILE A 447 15.84 16.57 -17.93
CA ILE A 447 15.50 15.34 -18.62
C ILE A 447 16.27 15.34 -19.94
N ILE A 448 17.00 14.24 -20.17
CA ILE A 448 17.90 14.07 -21.29
C ILE A 448 17.30 13.01 -22.22
N GLY A 449 16.77 13.44 -23.36
CA GLY A 449 16.39 12.55 -24.45
C GLY A 449 17.62 12.16 -25.26
N PHE A 450 17.96 10.88 -25.25
CA PHE A 450 19.14 10.33 -25.90
C PHE A 450 18.70 9.40 -27.03
N ASP A 451 18.66 9.91 -28.25
CA ASP A 451 18.42 9.11 -29.44
C ASP A 451 19.71 8.41 -29.85
N LEU A 452 19.86 7.16 -29.39
CA LEU A 452 20.97 6.29 -29.76
C LEU A 452 20.58 5.52 -31.03
N GLY A 453 20.63 6.12 -32.20
CA GLY A 453 20.32 5.45 -33.47
C GLY A 453 21.44 4.51 -33.96
N HIS A 454 21.13 3.60 -34.89
CA HIS A 454 22.13 2.68 -35.48
C HIS A 454 23.22 3.42 -36.27
N GLY A 455 22.86 4.52 -36.92
CA GLY A 455 23.77 5.32 -37.74
C GLY A 455 24.18 6.65 -37.11
N ASP A 456 23.25 7.35 -36.46
CA ASP A 456 23.45 8.67 -35.87
C ASP A 456 22.95 8.71 -34.42
N THR A 457 23.54 9.58 -33.61
CA THR A 457 23.15 9.87 -32.23
C THR A 457 22.84 11.36 -32.07
N ALA A 458 21.72 11.67 -31.43
CA ALA A 458 21.32 13.02 -31.05
C ALA A 458 20.90 13.06 -29.58
N VAL A 459 21.20 14.17 -28.90
CA VAL A 459 20.86 14.33 -27.48
C VAL A 459 20.19 15.68 -27.27
N THR A 460 19.09 15.67 -26.52
CA THR A 460 18.32 16.85 -26.19
C THR A 460 18.09 16.94 -24.69
N ARG A 461 18.20 18.15 -24.14
CA ARG A 461 17.82 18.45 -22.76
C ARG A 461 16.52 19.24 -22.71
N ILE A 462 15.68 18.94 -21.72
CA ILE A 462 14.58 19.81 -21.30
C ILE A 462 14.59 19.96 -19.78
N SER A 463 14.26 21.16 -19.30
CA SER A 463 14.13 21.41 -17.86
C SER A 463 12.79 20.89 -17.35
N ARG A 464 12.78 20.24 -16.19
CA ARG A 464 11.56 19.86 -15.49
C ARG A 464 10.90 21.06 -14.80
N ASP A 465 11.72 21.94 -14.21
CA ASP A 465 11.25 22.99 -13.29
C ASP A 465 10.67 24.23 -13.97
N ILE A 466 10.84 24.37 -15.29
CA ILE A 466 10.31 25.51 -16.02
C ILE A 466 8.83 25.25 -16.30
N GLU A 467 7.98 26.08 -15.71
CA GLU A 467 6.55 26.17 -16.06
C GLU A 467 6.37 26.56 -17.53
N GLY A 468 5.29 26.11 -18.14
CA GLY A 468 5.05 26.38 -19.57
C GLY A 468 5.58 25.29 -20.49
N ASN A 469 5.84 25.64 -21.74
CA ASN A 469 6.42 24.73 -22.73
C ASN A 469 7.90 25.09 -22.95
N PRO A 470 8.81 24.65 -22.06
CA PRO A 470 10.22 24.92 -22.22
C PRO A 470 10.70 24.36 -23.55
N HIS A 471 11.47 25.17 -24.29
CA HIS A 471 12.06 24.74 -25.53
C HIS A 471 13.11 23.66 -25.26
N PRO A 472 13.01 22.46 -25.88
CA PRO A 472 14.05 21.46 -25.84
C PRO A 472 15.34 22.04 -26.45
N GLN A 473 16.47 21.72 -25.83
CA GLN A 473 17.78 22.19 -26.24
C GLN A 473 18.59 21.01 -26.75
N SER A 474 18.80 20.93 -28.07
CA SER A 474 19.72 19.95 -28.65
C SER A 474 21.15 20.26 -28.18
N LEU A 475 21.79 19.29 -27.53
CA LEU A 475 23.11 19.42 -26.95
C LEU A 475 24.18 19.20 -28.02
N THR A 476 25.38 19.75 -27.77
CA THR A 476 26.50 19.58 -28.72
C THR A 476 27.60 18.72 -28.14
N VAL A 477 28.10 17.79 -28.95
CA VAL A 477 29.36 17.10 -28.72
C VAL A 477 30.32 17.51 -29.82
N HIS A 478 31.55 17.87 -29.48
CA HIS A 478 32.54 18.41 -30.43
C HIS A 478 32.01 19.56 -31.33
N GLY A 479 31.06 20.36 -30.82
CA GLY A 479 30.49 21.50 -31.55
C GLY A 479 29.41 21.16 -32.58
N VAL A 480 28.97 19.90 -32.68
CA VAL A 480 27.88 19.47 -33.57
C VAL A 480 26.76 18.79 -32.77
N LYS A 481 25.51 18.99 -33.23
CA LYS A 481 24.29 18.47 -32.57
C LYS A 481 23.98 17.02 -32.91
N LYS A 482 24.46 16.55 -34.07
CA LYS A 482 24.30 15.19 -34.57
C LYS A 482 25.68 14.55 -34.66
N GLN A 483 25.84 13.40 -34.03
CA GLN A 483 27.06 12.60 -34.12
C GLN A 483 26.79 11.33 -34.90
N ILE A 484 27.78 10.83 -35.63
CA ILE A 484 27.72 9.47 -36.16
C ILE A 484 27.80 8.50 -34.97
N THR A 485 26.98 7.45 -34.92
CA THR A 485 27.08 6.42 -33.87
C THR A 485 28.31 5.55 -34.12
N ALA A 486 29.45 6.10 -33.72
CA ALA A 486 30.78 5.53 -33.93
C ALA A 486 31.61 5.66 -32.66
N ILE A 487 32.33 4.59 -32.33
CA ILE A 487 33.37 4.60 -31.30
C ILE A 487 34.67 4.13 -31.92
N GLY A 488 35.78 4.73 -31.51
CA GLY A 488 37.09 4.30 -31.99
C GLY A 488 38.20 4.62 -31.01
N PHE A 489 39.32 3.96 -31.21
CA PHE A 489 40.47 4.03 -30.30
C PHE A 489 41.73 4.43 -31.07
N ASP A 490 42.54 5.31 -30.48
CA ASP A 490 43.89 5.60 -30.99
C ASP A 490 44.91 4.54 -30.51
N SER A 491 46.17 4.74 -30.88
CA SER A 491 47.28 3.85 -30.50
C SER A 491 47.56 3.82 -28.99
N GLU A 492 47.07 4.81 -28.24
CA GLU A 492 47.19 4.91 -26.78
C GLU A 492 45.93 4.38 -26.06
N ASN A 493 45.01 3.78 -26.82
CA ASN A 493 43.75 3.22 -26.34
C ASN A 493 42.77 4.26 -25.76
N LYS A 494 42.90 5.53 -26.15
CA LYS A 494 41.95 6.58 -25.81
C LYS A 494 40.71 6.47 -26.70
N ALA A 495 39.53 6.50 -26.08
CA ALA A 495 38.26 6.43 -26.79
C ALA A 495 37.91 7.77 -27.44
N TYR A 496 37.38 7.71 -28.65
CA TYR A 496 36.76 8.81 -29.38
C TYR A 496 35.36 8.38 -29.80
N VAL A 497 34.43 9.32 -29.78
CA VAL A 497 33.05 9.12 -30.24
C VAL A 497 32.72 10.04 -31.40
N GLY A 498 31.75 9.63 -32.22
CA GLY A 498 31.22 10.51 -33.25
C GLY A 498 32.19 10.82 -34.38
N GLN A 499 32.15 12.06 -34.86
CA GLN A 499 33.01 12.52 -35.95
C GLN A 499 34.51 12.40 -35.62
N GLN A 500 34.88 12.56 -34.34
CA GLN A 500 36.26 12.39 -33.90
C GLN A 500 36.74 10.95 -33.99
N ALA A 501 35.85 9.97 -33.74
CA ALA A 501 36.17 8.56 -33.96
C ALA A 501 36.53 8.31 -35.43
N VAL A 502 35.73 8.86 -36.36
CA VAL A 502 35.97 8.72 -37.79
C VAL A 502 37.29 9.38 -38.22
N ALA A 503 37.63 10.52 -37.63
CA ALA A 503 38.81 11.31 -37.98
C ALA A 503 40.11 10.74 -37.42
N TYR A 504 40.12 10.34 -36.14
CA TYR A 504 41.36 10.09 -35.40
C TYR A 504 41.59 8.64 -35.00
N ALA A 505 40.56 7.79 -35.02
CA ALA A 505 40.71 6.43 -34.56
C ALA A 505 41.52 5.57 -35.55
N THR A 506 42.40 4.74 -34.98
CA THR A 506 43.11 3.68 -35.71
C THR A 506 42.25 2.44 -35.88
N LYS A 507 41.33 2.20 -34.93
CA LYS A 507 40.31 1.15 -34.97
C LYS A 507 38.95 1.82 -34.80
N LEU A 508 38.08 1.66 -35.81
CA LEU A 508 36.77 2.29 -35.86
C LEU A 508 35.68 1.22 -35.82
N HIS A 509 34.72 1.39 -34.92
CA HIS A 509 33.55 0.54 -34.75
C HIS A 509 32.27 1.35 -34.96
N ILE A 510 31.39 0.85 -35.81
CA ILE A 510 30.07 1.45 -36.12
C ILE A 510 29.00 0.37 -36.13
N GLY A 511 27.72 0.75 -36.06
CA GLY A 511 26.60 -0.19 -36.21
C GLY A 511 26.52 -1.24 -35.09
N PHE A 512 26.97 -0.89 -33.88
CA PHE A 512 26.98 -1.78 -32.72
C PHE A 512 25.67 -1.76 -31.92
N LYS A 513 24.70 -0.88 -32.23
CA LYS A 513 23.33 -0.94 -31.66
C LYS A 513 22.62 -2.19 -32.16
N GLN A 514 22.21 -3.06 -31.25
CA GLN A 514 21.41 -4.26 -31.50
C GLN A 514 20.45 -4.55 -30.35
N LYS A 515 19.50 -5.45 -30.61
CA LYS A 515 18.56 -5.96 -29.61
C LYS A 515 19.32 -6.68 -28.49
N PRO A 516 18.94 -6.53 -27.21
CA PRO A 516 19.73 -7.06 -26.09
C PRO A 516 19.91 -8.57 -26.12
N THR A 517 18.90 -9.30 -26.59
CA THR A 517 18.90 -10.76 -26.72
C THR A 517 19.93 -11.27 -27.74
N ASP A 518 20.29 -10.44 -28.71
CA ASP A 518 21.17 -10.78 -29.83
C ASP A 518 22.52 -10.06 -29.75
N LEU A 519 22.80 -9.34 -28.65
CA LEU A 519 23.97 -8.48 -28.49
C LEU A 519 25.18 -9.29 -28.01
N PRO A 520 26.24 -9.48 -28.83
CA PRO A 520 27.45 -10.15 -28.39
C PRO A 520 28.22 -9.29 -27.37
N ASP A 521 28.92 -9.92 -26.43
CA ASP A 521 29.65 -9.25 -25.33
C ASP A 521 30.55 -8.09 -25.81
N GLU A 522 31.27 -8.28 -26.92
CA GLU A 522 32.15 -7.25 -27.51
C GLU A 522 31.38 -6.00 -27.96
N ARG A 523 30.21 -6.16 -28.61
CA ARG A 523 29.37 -5.03 -29.03
C ARG A 523 28.70 -4.36 -27.85
N ALA A 524 28.38 -5.15 -26.83
CA ALA A 524 27.85 -4.68 -25.57
C ALA A 524 28.86 -3.70 -24.90
N GLU A 525 30.14 -4.08 -24.86
CA GLU A 525 31.20 -3.22 -24.33
C GLU A 525 31.31 -1.89 -25.07
N PHE A 526 31.27 -1.90 -26.41
CA PHE A 526 31.30 -0.66 -27.21
C PHE A 526 30.14 0.28 -26.90
N LEU A 527 28.94 -0.25 -26.67
CA LEU A 527 27.75 0.54 -26.35
C LEU A 527 27.90 1.24 -24.99
N LYS A 528 28.42 0.53 -23.98
CA LYS A 528 28.70 1.07 -22.64
C LYS A 528 29.78 2.15 -22.68
N LEU A 529 30.88 1.89 -23.37
CA LEU A 529 31.97 2.85 -23.53
C LEU A 529 31.51 4.10 -24.29
N TYR A 530 30.68 3.92 -25.32
CA TYR A 530 30.11 5.04 -26.07
C TYR A 530 29.23 5.92 -25.17
N MET A 531 28.33 5.33 -24.38
CA MET A 531 27.48 6.06 -23.44
C MET A 531 28.28 6.80 -22.37
N ALA A 532 29.27 6.14 -21.76
CA ALA A 532 30.13 6.73 -20.73
C ALA A 532 30.94 7.92 -21.27
N GLU A 533 31.55 7.77 -22.45
CA GLU A 533 32.34 8.84 -23.07
C GLU A 533 31.45 10.01 -23.54
N TYR A 534 30.27 9.73 -24.10
CA TYR A 534 29.31 10.76 -24.48
C TYR A 534 28.83 11.56 -23.26
N TYR A 535 28.50 10.88 -22.17
CA TYR A 535 28.15 11.51 -20.90
C TYR A 535 29.28 12.40 -20.36
N ARG A 536 30.51 11.88 -20.33
CA ARG A 536 31.70 12.63 -19.88
C ARG A 536 31.87 13.92 -20.68
N LEU A 537 31.75 13.85 -22.01
CA LEU A 537 31.89 15.01 -22.91
C LEU A 537 30.80 16.06 -22.69
N LEU A 538 29.54 15.63 -22.50
CA LEU A 538 28.43 16.55 -22.18
C LEU A 538 28.64 17.22 -20.82
N LYS A 539 29.08 16.46 -19.83
CA LYS A 539 29.30 16.93 -18.46
C LYS A 539 30.46 17.92 -18.36
N GLU A 540 31.60 17.63 -19.00
CA GLU A 540 32.78 18.51 -19.01
C GLU A 540 32.51 19.85 -19.70
N ARG A 541 31.64 19.86 -20.71
CA ARG A 541 31.25 21.08 -21.41
C ARG A 541 30.14 21.87 -20.70
N GLY A 542 29.61 21.36 -19.59
CA GLY A 542 28.49 21.97 -18.88
C GLY A 542 27.16 21.91 -19.64
N GLU A 543 27.05 21.00 -20.63
CA GLU A 543 25.81 20.77 -21.39
C GLU A 543 24.76 20.05 -20.54
N ILE A 544 25.18 19.29 -19.53
CA ILE A 544 24.31 18.60 -18.55
C ILE A 544 24.78 18.79 -17.11
N GLN A 545 23.85 18.68 -16.17
CA GLN A 545 24.13 18.60 -14.74
C GLN A 545 24.54 17.19 -14.29
N GLY A 546 24.04 16.12 -14.90
CA GLY A 546 24.42 14.73 -14.62
C GLY A 546 24.07 14.22 -13.22
N GLY A 547 24.31 12.93 -12.98
CA GLY A 547 24.09 12.27 -11.69
C GLY A 547 22.61 12.13 -11.34
N GLU A 548 22.26 12.35 -10.07
CA GLU A 548 20.90 12.13 -9.54
C GLU A 548 19.89 13.23 -9.95
N VAL A 549 20.36 14.35 -10.51
CA VAL A 549 19.51 15.47 -10.97
C VAL A 549 19.09 15.36 -12.44
N SER A 550 19.65 14.40 -13.20
CA SER A 550 19.36 14.22 -14.63
C SER A 550 18.76 12.84 -14.89
N LYS A 551 17.58 12.79 -15.52
CA LYS A 551 16.98 11.52 -15.99
C LYS A 551 17.24 11.33 -17.47
N PHE A 552 17.80 10.18 -17.86
CA PHE A 552 18.08 9.82 -19.25
C PHE A 552 16.96 8.94 -19.82
N LEU A 553 16.42 9.32 -20.97
CA LEU A 553 15.49 8.51 -21.76
C LEU A 553 16.15 8.11 -23.06
N ILE A 554 16.34 6.80 -23.26
CA ILE A 554 17.04 6.24 -24.42
C ILE A 554 16.04 5.66 -25.41
N GLY A 555 16.17 6.04 -26.67
CA GLY A 555 15.33 5.53 -27.77
C GLY A 555 15.59 4.06 -28.10
N CYS A 556 14.53 3.27 -28.26
CA CYS A 556 14.58 1.93 -28.85
C CYS A 556 13.55 1.73 -29.96
N PRO A 557 13.74 0.75 -30.86
CA PRO A 557 12.73 0.36 -31.82
C PRO A 557 11.40 -0.05 -31.15
N SER A 558 10.27 0.17 -31.83
CA SER A 558 8.92 -0.09 -31.29
C SER A 558 8.62 -1.57 -31.03
N GLY A 559 9.27 -2.49 -31.75
CA GLY A 559 9.04 -3.94 -31.64
C GLY A 559 9.69 -4.60 -30.41
N TRP A 560 10.25 -3.82 -29.48
CA TRP A 560 10.85 -4.35 -28.26
C TRP A 560 9.81 -4.49 -27.15
N GLU A 561 9.72 -5.69 -26.59
CA GLU A 561 8.84 -5.98 -25.46
C GLU A 561 9.30 -5.24 -24.21
N LYS A 562 8.42 -5.14 -23.21
CA LYS A 562 8.71 -4.38 -21.99
C LYS A 562 9.93 -4.95 -21.24
N GLU A 563 10.01 -6.27 -21.14
CA GLU A 563 11.11 -6.98 -20.47
C GLU A 563 12.45 -6.74 -21.16
N GLU A 564 12.44 -6.62 -22.50
CA GLU A 564 13.63 -6.35 -23.30
C GLU A 564 14.12 -4.91 -23.10
N ARG A 565 13.20 -3.95 -23.01
CA ARG A 565 13.50 -2.55 -22.68
C ARG A 565 14.09 -2.41 -21.27
N GLU A 566 13.51 -3.10 -20.29
CA GLU A 566 14.01 -3.11 -18.91
C GLU A 566 15.41 -3.74 -18.82
N ALA A 567 15.66 -4.85 -19.52
CA ALA A 567 16.97 -5.49 -19.58
C ALA A 567 18.01 -4.56 -20.24
N TYR A 568 17.64 -3.87 -21.32
CA TYR A 568 18.53 -2.91 -21.98
C TYR A 568 18.83 -1.69 -21.09
N ALA A 569 17.82 -1.20 -20.35
CA ALA A 569 17.99 -0.10 -19.42
C ALA A 569 18.97 -0.47 -18.30
N GLU A 570 18.82 -1.64 -17.69
CA GLU A 570 19.73 -2.11 -16.64
C GLU A 570 21.14 -2.37 -17.19
N PHE A 571 21.25 -2.85 -18.43
CA PHE A 571 22.52 -3.03 -19.10
C PHE A 571 23.25 -1.70 -19.36
N LEU A 572 22.52 -0.66 -19.75
CA LEU A 572 23.04 0.67 -20.06
C LEU A 572 23.32 1.55 -18.84
N LYS A 573 22.80 1.18 -17.66
CA LYS A 573 23.10 1.88 -16.42
C LYS A 573 24.61 1.82 -16.14
N ILE A 574 25.20 2.99 -16.07
CA ILE A 574 26.55 3.23 -15.54
C ILE A 574 26.43 4.02 -14.24
N GLU A 575 27.47 4.01 -13.41
CA GLU A 575 27.45 4.63 -12.08
C GLU A 575 27.08 6.12 -12.15
N GLU A 576 27.46 6.79 -13.24
CA GLU A 576 27.27 8.20 -13.51
C GLU A 576 25.87 8.57 -14.04
N ILE A 577 25.10 7.58 -14.50
CA ILE A 577 23.73 7.72 -15.02
C ILE A 577 22.77 6.83 -14.21
N PRO A 578 22.46 7.21 -12.96
CA PRO A 578 21.68 6.38 -12.05
C PRO A 578 20.19 6.28 -12.46
N LEU A 579 19.67 7.29 -13.17
CA LEU A 579 18.27 7.37 -13.60
C LEU A 579 18.19 7.25 -15.12
N LEU A 580 17.93 6.03 -15.60
CA LEU A 580 17.86 5.70 -17.02
C LEU A 580 16.60 4.89 -17.30
N GLU A 581 15.88 5.30 -18.34
CA GLU A 581 14.70 4.61 -18.87
C GLU A 581 14.84 4.42 -20.38
N VAL A 582 14.35 3.29 -20.89
CA VAL A 582 14.35 3.00 -22.33
C VAL A 582 12.92 3.15 -22.84
N VAL A 583 12.75 4.02 -23.83
CA VAL A 583 11.46 4.39 -24.41
C VAL A 583 11.50 4.18 -25.91
N SER A 584 10.39 3.71 -26.47
CA SER A 584 10.24 3.52 -27.91
C SER A 584 10.33 4.83 -28.69
N GLU A 585 10.99 4.75 -29.85
CA GLU A 585 11.19 5.87 -30.77
C GLU A 585 9.84 6.36 -31.35
N SER A 586 8.88 5.46 -31.59
CA SER A 586 7.53 5.83 -32.04
C SER A 586 6.72 6.62 -31.00
N ARG A 587 6.85 6.30 -29.70
CA ARG A 587 6.24 7.11 -28.63
C ARG A 587 6.84 8.51 -28.59
N ALA A 588 8.17 8.61 -28.71
CA ALA A 588 8.88 9.88 -28.79
C ALA A 588 8.40 10.72 -29.98
N ALA A 589 8.33 10.11 -31.17
CA ALA A 589 7.83 10.75 -32.39
C ALA A 589 6.39 11.27 -32.24
N LEU A 590 5.52 10.52 -31.57
CA LEU A 590 4.13 10.90 -31.38
C LEU A 590 3.99 12.11 -30.43
N ILE A 591 4.75 12.14 -29.34
CA ILE A 591 4.79 13.30 -28.43
C ILE A 591 5.40 14.51 -29.11
N TYR A 592 6.44 14.32 -29.93
CA TYR A 592 6.99 15.38 -30.77
C TYR A 592 5.94 15.96 -31.73
N ALA A 593 5.18 15.09 -32.41
CA ALA A 593 4.10 15.51 -33.31
C ALA A 593 2.91 16.15 -32.60
N LYS A 594 2.60 15.75 -31.36
CA LYS A 594 1.62 16.46 -30.51
C LYS A 594 2.00 17.92 -30.32
N ASP A 595 3.31 18.21 -30.24
CA ASP A 595 3.81 19.56 -29.98
C ASP A 595 4.06 20.41 -31.24
N SER A 596 3.99 19.85 -32.45
CA SER A 596 4.24 20.58 -33.70
C SER A 596 3.11 21.52 -34.18
N GLN A 597 2.01 21.66 -33.41
CA GLN A 597 0.80 22.47 -33.73
C GLN A 597 -0.02 22.02 -34.96
N ASN A 598 0.44 21.03 -35.72
CA ASN A 598 -0.26 20.59 -36.94
C ASN A 598 -1.44 19.64 -36.67
N PHE A 599 -1.54 19.11 -35.45
CA PHE A 599 -2.56 18.16 -35.05
C PHE A 599 -3.25 18.61 -33.78
N THR A 600 -4.56 18.35 -33.69
CA THR A 600 -5.28 18.49 -32.43
C THR A 600 -5.01 17.27 -31.54
N VAL A 601 -5.17 17.41 -30.22
CA VAL A 601 -5.07 16.28 -29.29
C VAL A 601 -6.06 15.16 -29.67
N SER A 602 -7.24 15.52 -30.18
CA SER A 602 -8.25 14.59 -30.70
C SER A 602 -7.74 13.78 -31.91
N ASP A 603 -7.02 14.41 -32.84
CA ASP A 603 -6.46 13.73 -34.02
C ASP A 603 -5.48 12.61 -33.64
N LEU A 604 -4.69 12.82 -32.57
CA LEU A 604 -3.63 11.89 -32.12
C LEU A 604 -4.14 10.80 -31.16
N LEU A 605 -5.35 10.96 -30.62
CA LEU A 605 -5.97 10.00 -29.68
C LEU A 605 -6.72 8.85 -30.37
N GLU A 606 -7.01 8.95 -31.66
CA GLU A 606 -7.73 7.89 -32.39
C GLU A 606 -6.77 6.83 -32.96
N THR A 607 -6.16 7.10 -34.11
CA THR A 607 -5.32 6.15 -34.86
C THR A 607 -4.26 6.88 -35.65
N ALA A 608 -3.02 6.78 -35.17
CA ALA A 608 -1.82 7.32 -35.83
C ALA A 608 -0.95 6.17 -36.37
N LEU A 609 -0.46 6.28 -37.60
CA LEU A 609 0.55 5.38 -38.16
C LEU A 609 1.90 6.10 -38.19
N VAL A 610 2.85 5.63 -37.39
CA VAL A 610 4.24 6.11 -37.39
C VAL A 610 5.07 5.21 -38.30
N ILE A 611 5.77 5.80 -39.25
CA ILE A 611 6.65 5.12 -40.19
C ILE A 611 8.06 5.67 -39.95
N ASP A 612 8.93 4.87 -39.36
CA ASP A 612 10.33 5.22 -39.18
C ASP A 612 11.17 4.60 -40.29
N ILE A 613 11.71 5.44 -41.17
CA ILE A 613 12.54 5.03 -42.29
C ILE A 613 14.01 5.23 -41.89
N GLY A 614 14.54 4.20 -41.24
CA GLY A 614 15.90 4.18 -40.69
C GLY A 614 16.98 3.82 -41.71
N SER A 615 18.23 3.82 -41.22
CA SER A 615 19.38 3.39 -42.01
C SER A 615 19.35 1.88 -42.26
N SER A 616 19.02 1.06 -41.26
CA SER A 616 19.06 -0.40 -41.34
C SER A 616 17.69 -1.03 -41.63
N THR A 617 16.62 -0.44 -41.10
CA THR A 617 15.26 -1.00 -41.08
C THR A 617 14.24 0.08 -41.44
N THR A 618 13.04 -0.34 -41.84
CA THR A 618 11.86 0.53 -41.89
C THR A 618 10.78 -0.07 -40.99
N ASP A 619 10.40 0.69 -39.96
CA ASP A 619 9.48 0.23 -38.92
C ASP A 619 8.12 0.94 -39.05
N PHE A 620 7.05 0.16 -38.91
CA PHE A 620 5.67 0.63 -39.03
C PHE A 620 4.95 0.38 -37.71
N THR A 621 4.51 1.45 -37.05
CA THR A 621 3.87 1.36 -35.73
C THR A 621 2.49 2.00 -35.75
N LEU A 622 1.46 1.21 -35.45
CA LEU A 622 0.11 1.72 -35.20
C LEU A 622 -0.02 2.17 -33.74
N VAL A 623 -0.41 3.42 -33.51
CA VAL A 623 -0.66 3.95 -32.16
C VAL A 623 -2.12 4.37 -32.00
N ARG A 624 -2.74 3.99 -30.87
CA ARG A 624 -4.12 4.37 -30.52
C ARG A 624 -4.16 4.99 -29.12
N SER A 625 -4.82 6.14 -28.98
CA SER A 625 -4.97 6.85 -27.69
C SER A 625 -3.67 7.11 -26.95
N LEU A 626 -2.59 7.43 -27.70
CA LEU A 626 -1.23 7.60 -27.18
C LEU A 626 -0.68 6.40 -26.38
N LYS A 627 -1.37 5.24 -26.44
CA LYS A 627 -0.95 3.96 -25.87
C LYS A 627 -0.50 3.05 -27.01
N GLU A 628 0.69 2.48 -26.84
CA GLU A 628 1.23 1.53 -27.79
C GLU A 628 0.44 0.23 -27.71
N LYS A 629 -0.13 -0.17 -28.85
CA LYS A 629 -0.22 -1.59 -29.19
C LYS A 629 0.76 -1.76 -30.34
N PRO A 630 1.97 -2.27 -30.11
CA PRO A 630 2.90 -2.52 -31.20
C PRO A 630 2.34 -3.66 -32.05
N GLU A 631 1.49 -3.31 -33.01
CA GLU A 631 1.34 -4.12 -34.20
C GLU A 631 2.52 -3.74 -35.07
N ASP A 632 3.63 -4.46 -34.88
CA ASP A 632 4.81 -4.30 -35.69
C ASP A 632 4.53 -4.87 -37.10
N PHE A 633 4.55 -3.99 -38.10
CA PHE A 633 4.47 -4.39 -39.50
C PHE A 633 5.84 -4.27 -40.21
N GLY A 634 6.94 -4.16 -39.45
CA GLY A 634 8.28 -3.85 -39.91
C GLY A 634 8.86 -4.78 -40.97
N GLU A 635 9.92 -4.29 -41.62
CA GLU A 635 10.74 -5.06 -42.56
C GLU A 635 12.23 -4.86 -42.25
N ASN A 636 12.85 -5.89 -41.66
CA ASN A 636 14.22 -5.81 -41.14
C ASN A 636 15.29 -5.58 -42.22
N GLU A 637 14.99 -5.88 -43.49
CA GLU A 637 15.94 -5.72 -44.59
C GLU A 637 15.74 -4.41 -45.38
N LEU A 638 14.64 -3.68 -45.16
CA LEU A 638 14.31 -2.47 -45.90
C LEU A 638 14.93 -1.21 -45.26
N GLY A 639 16.25 -1.10 -45.30
CA GLY A 639 16.99 0.07 -44.79
C GLY A 639 17.50 1.00 -45.88
N ALA A 640 17.70 2.29 -45.56
CA ALA A 640 18.31 3.25 -46.47
C ALA A 640 19.82 3.01 -46.72
N SER A 641 20.48 2.18 -45.91
CA SER A 641 21.88 1.78 -46.10
C SER A 641 22.06 0.90 -47.33
N LEU A 642 21.03 0.20 -47.79
CA LEU A 642 21.08 -0.55 -49.05
C LEU A 642 21.35 0.38 -50.23
N ILE A 643 20.78 1.59 -50.20
CA ILE A 643 21.05 2.63 -51.19
C ILE A 643 22.52 3.06 -51.10
N ASP A 644 23.06 3.23 -49.89
CA ASP A 644 24.47 3.58 -49.67
C ASP A 644 25.42 2.49 -50.18
N GLU A 645 25.08 1.21 -49.96
CA GLU A 645 25.83 0.06 -50.47
C GLU A 645 25.80 -0.01 -52.00
N SER A 646 24.66 0.26 -52.62
CA SER A 646 24.53 0.35 -54.07
C SER A 646 25.33 1.52 -54.65
N ILE A 647 25.33 2.69 -53.99
CA ILE A 647 26.18 3.82 -54.37
C ILE A 647 27.65 3.42 -54.27
N PHE A 648 28.06 2.76 -53.19
CA PHE A 648 29.45 2.31 -53.01
C PHE A 648 29.88 1.34 -54.11
N ALA A 649 29.07 0.31 -54.38
CA ALA A 649 29.35 -0.68 -55.42
C ALA A 649 29.44 -0.03 -56.81
N LEU A 650 28.50 0.86 -57.15
CA LEU A 650 28.52 1.60 -58.41
C LEU A 650 29.75 2.51 -58.51
N SER A 651 30.12 3.19 -57.43
CA SER A 651 31.27 4.09 -57.39
C SER A 651 32.58 3.33 -57.57
N LEU A 652 32.74 2.19 -56.90
CA LEU A 652 33.92 1.34 -57.03
C LEU A 652 34.02 0.70 -58.42
N ALA A 653 32.90 0.27 -58.99
CA ALA A 653 32.86 -0.29 -60.35
C ALA A 653 33.25 0.72 -61.43
N ASN A 654 32.94 2.01 -61.23
CA ASN A 654 33.24 3.09 -62.16
C ASN A 654 34.53 3.86 -61.81
N ALA A 655 35.27 3.45 -60.76
CA ALA A 655 36.48 4.14 -60.34
C ALA A 655 37.62 3.91 -61.34
N THR A 656 38.22 5.00 -61.84
CA THR A 656 39.35 4.93 -62.81
C THR A 656 40.55 4.17 -62.26
N ARG A 657 40.82 4.28 -60.95
CA ARG A 657 41.93 3.62 -60.23
C ARG A 657 41.44 2.51 -59.29
N LYS A 658 40.44 1.72 -59.72
CA LYS A 658 39.78 0.68 -58.90
C LYS A 658 40.76 -0.26 -58.18
N GLN A 659 41.76 -0.80 -58.89
CA GLN A 659 42.70 -1.76 -58.30
C GLN A 659 43.50 -1.18 -57.13
N GLU A 660 43.88 0.10 -57.21
CA GLU A 660 44.66 0.77 -56.16
C GLU A 660 43.78 1.04 -54.93
N ILE A 661 42.51 1.42 -55.15
CA ILE A 661 41.51 1.57 -54.09
C ILE A 661 41.29 0.22 -53.37
N GLU A 662 41.13 -0.88 -54.11
CA GLU A 662 40.96 -2.22 -53.53
C GLU A 662 42.20 -2.68 -52.74
N GLN A 663 43.41 -2.33 -53.21
CA GLN A 663 44.63 -2.59 -52.45
C GLN A 663 44.70 -1.78 -51.16
N ALA A 664 44.31 -0.49 -51.19
CA ALA A 664 44.23 0.33 -49.98
C ALA A 664 43.24 -0.27 -48.96
N PHE A 665 42.07 -0.73 -49.41
CA PHE A 665 41.09 -1.42 -48.56
C PHE A 665 41.60 -2.73 -47.95
N THR A 666 42.52 -3.41 -48.63
CA THR A 666 43.13 -4.64 -48.09
C THR A 666 44.13 -4.33 -46.99
N ARG A 667 44.85 -3.20 -47.10
CA ARG A 667 45.82 -2.73 -46.10
C ARG A 667 45.11 -2.15 -44.87
N ASP A 668 44.05 -1.38 -45.08
CA ASP A 668 43.23 -0.81 -44.01
C ASP A 668 41.74 -1.01 -44.31
N ARG A 669 41.12 -1.91 -43.54
CA ARG A 669 39.69 -2.22 -43.65
C ARG A 669 38.81 -1.05 -43.19
N SER A 670 39.30 -0.14 -42.35
CA SER A 670 38.54 1.02 -41.87
C SER A 670 38.18 1.98 -43.01
N LEU A 671 39.00 2.02 -44.07
CA LEU A 671 38.73 2.81 -45.28
C LEU A 671 37.44 2.41 -45.98
N ILE A 672 37.06 1.12 -45.95
CA ILE A 672 35.79 0.65 -46.52
C ILE A 672 34.63 1.32 -45.79
N VAL A 673 34.71 1.38 -44.46
CA VAL A 673 33.70 2.00 -43.61
C VAL A 673 33.62 3.51 -43.88
N LYS A 674 34.76 4.20 -43.95
CA LYS A 674 34.83 5.63 -44.26
C LYS A 674 34.25 5.96 -45.64
N CYS A 675 34.57 5.16 -46.66
CA CYS A 675 34.01 5.33 -48.00
C CYS A 675 32.49 5.09 -48.06
N LYS A 676 31.97 4.09 -47.33
CA LYS A 676 30.52 3.88 -47.20
C LYS A 676 29.82 5.07 -46.51
N LEU A 677 30.42 5.64 -45.46
CA LEU A 677 29.90 6.86 -44.82
C LEU A 677 29.86 8.04 -45.82
N LYS A 678 30.86 8.16 -46.69
CA LYS A 678 30.90 9.18 -47.75
C LYS A 678 29.83 8.95 -48.83
N CYS A 679 29.47 7.70 -49.14
CA CYS A 679 28.31 7.41 -49.98
C CYS A 679 27.00 7.89 -49.33
N ARG A 680 26.84 7.65 -48.03
CA ARG A 680 25.69 8.15 -47.26
C ARG A 680 25.62 9.68 -47.26
N GLU A 681 26.74 10.36 -47.02
CA GLU A 681 26.82 11.83 -47.09
C GLU A 681 26.42 12.35 -48.47
N ALA A 682 26.92 11.73 -49.55
CA ALA A 682 26.54 12.09 -50.92
C ALA A 682 25.04 11.91 -51.19
N LYS A 683 24.43 10.83 -50.68
CA LYS A 683 22.99 10.57 -50.74
C LYS A 683 22.20 11.66 -50.01
N GLU A 684 22.58 11.97 -48.77
CA GLU A 684 21.90 12.97 -47.94
C GLU A 684 21.99 14.37 -48.58
N ILE A 685 23.15 14.77 -49.10
CA ILE A 685 23.31 16.02 -49.85
C ILE A 685 22.39 16.06 -51.07
N PHE A 686 22.34 14.98 -51.85
CA PHE A 686 21.48 14.89 -53.02
C PHE A 686 20.00 15.10 -52.66
N PHE A 687 19.47 14.38 -51.67
CA PHE A 687 18.06 14.48 -51.31
C PHE A 687 17.70 15.78 -50.57
N SER A 688 18.65 16.39 -49.85
CA SER A 688 18.44 17.73 -49.26
C SER A 688 18.25 18.83 -50.32
N GLN A 689 18.80 18.63 -51.52
CA GLN A 689 18.77 19.59 -52.64
C GLN A 689 18.28 18.92 -53.93
N GLU A 690 17.32 18.01 -53.81
CA GLU A 690 16.94 17.07 -54.88
C GLU A 690 16.56 17.78 -56.18
N LYS A 691 15.84 18.90 -56.09
CA LYS A 691 15.45 19.72 -57.24
C LYS A 691 16.67 20.26 -58.00
N THR A 692 17.63 20.83 -57.28
CA THR A 692 18.86 21.42 -57.84
C THR A 692 19.71 20.38 -58.58
N TYR A 693 19.87 19.18 -58.02
CA TYR A 693 20.66 18.12 -58.64
C TYR A 693 19.92 17.43 -59.80
N LYS A 694 18.58 17.34 -59.75
CA LYS A 694 17.77 16.88 -60.89
C LYS A 694 17.81 17.84 -62.07
N GLU A 695 17.81 19.16 -61.83
CA GLU A 695 17.89 20.15 -62.91
C GLU A 695 19.29 20.26 -63.49
N SER A 696 20.32 20.27 -62.64
CA SER A 696 21.71 20.43 -63.10
C SER A 696 22.34 19.16 -63.67
N GLN A 697 21.82 17.97 -63.32
CA GLN A 697 22.38 16.65 -63.67
C GLN A 697 23.85 16.48 -63.25
N LYS A 698 24.35 17.35 -62.36
CA LYS A 698 25.73 17.29 -61.86
C LYS A 698 25.88 16.21 -60.79
N ARG A 699 27.11 15.70 -60.66
CA ARG A 699 27.50 14.81 -59.56
C ARG A 699 27.68 15.60 -58.26
N VAL A 700 27.28 15.03 -57.14
CA VAL A 700 27.64 15.50 -55.79
C VAL A 700 29.16 15.34 -55.60
N LYS A 701 29.88 16.45 -55.42
CA LYS A 701 31.35 16.46 -55.27
C LYS A 701 31.81 16.63 -53.83
N ASP A 702 30.98 17.21 -52.96
CA ASP A 702 31.35 17.59 -51.59
C ASP A 702 31.61 16.37 -50.69
N ALA A 703 31.24 15.17 -51.15
CA ALA A 703 31.48 13.90 -50.47
C ALA A 703 32.65 13.09 -51.06
N ASP A 704 33.50 13.69 -51.89
CA ASP A 704 34.74 13.05 -52.34
C ASP A 704 35.65 12.76 -51.13
N TYR A 705 36.28 11.60 -51.12
CA TYR A 705 37.12 11.14 -50.02
C TYR A 705 38.54 10.85 -50.49
N GLU A 706 39.50 11.50 -49.87
CA GLU A 706 40.92 11.27 -50.10
C GLU A 706 41.36 10.03 -49.33
N ILE A 707 41.74 8.98 -50.06
CA ILE A 707 42.21 7.71 -49.50
C ILE A 707 43.69 7.79 -49.14
N ASP A 708 44.47 8.43 -50.01
CA ASP A 708 45.93 8.57 -49.86
C ASP A 708 46.38 9.89 -50.48
N GLU A 709 46.73 10.85 -49.62
CA GLU A 709 47.24 12.18 -49.99
C GLU A 709 48.53 12.08 -50.81
N ASN A 710 49.41 11.13 -50.50
CA ASN A 710 50.71 11.01 -51.17
C ASN A 710 50.58 10.49 -52.60
N ASN A 711 49.48 9.80 -52.91
CA ASN A 711 49.25 9.14 -54.20
C ASN A 711 48.09 9.77 -54.99
N ASP A 712 47.54 10.90 -54.54
CA ASP A 712 46.39 11.60 -55.16
C ASP A 712 45.24 10.59 -55.44
N LEU A 713 44.97 9.71 -54.47
CA LEU A 713 44.00 8.62 -54.62
C LEU A 713 42.68 8.98 -53.94
N TYR A 714 41.62 9.12 -54.72
CA TYR A 714 40.30 9.53 -54.24
C TYR A 714 39.23 8.48 -54.50
N PHE A 715 38.39 8.25 -53.51
CA PHE A 715 37.09 7.62 -53.68
C PHE A 715 36.03 8.69 -53.96
N LYS A 716 35.32 8.54 -55.07
CA LYS A 716 34.37 9.54 -55.56
C LYS A 716 32.97 8.92 -55.64
N PRO A 717 32.07 9.19 -54.68
CA PRO A 717 30.70 8.69 -54.73
C PRO A 717 29.99 9.11 -56.02
N MET A 718 29.48 8.14 -56.78
CA MET A 718 28.76 8.33 -58.04
C MET A 718 27.30 8.62 -57.77
N VAL A 719 27.01 9.85 -57.32
CA VAL A 719 25.65 10.34 -57.05
C VAL A 719 25.29 11.46 -58.03
N THR A 720 24.49 11.09 -59.02
CA THR A 720 23.79 11.94 -60.01
C THR A 720 22.31 11.57 -60.03
N ALA A 721 21.45 12.42 -60.60
CA ALA A 721 20.03 12.10 -60.74
C ALA A 721 19.76 10.81 -61.54
N GLU A 722 20.55 10.53 -62.57
CA GLU A 722 20.46 9.29 -63.35
C GLU A 722 20.88 8.06 -62.51
N SER A 723 22.03 8.13 -61.83
CA SER A 723 22.53 7.01 -61.02
C SER A 723 21.60 6.69 -59.83
N ILE A 724 21.05 7.70 -59.15
CA ILE A 724 20.11 7.50 -58.04
C ILE A 724 18.82 6.88 -58.54
N LYS A 725 18.28 7.35 -59.66
CA LYS A 725 17.10 6.73 -60.27
C LYS A 725 17.36 5.26 -60.58
N LYS A 726 18.50 4.95 -61.22
CA LYS A 726 18.91 3.59 -61.52
C LYS A 726 19.00 2.73 -60.26
N ILE A 727 19.68 3.21 -59.22
CA ILE A 727 19.84 2.48 -57.94
C ILE A 727 18.50 2.20 -57.26
N LEU A 728 17.57 3.15 -57.27
CA LEU A 728 16.25 3.00 -56.64
C LEU A 728 15.33 2.04 -57.40
N ASP A 729 15.53 1.90 -58.70
CA ASP A 729 14.68 1.09 -59.59
C ASP A 729 15.30 -0.28 -59.95
N GLU A 730 16.58 -0.51 -59.62
CA GLU A 730 17.25 -1.80 -59.83
C GLU A 730 16.87 -2.86 -58.77
N PRO A 731 16.61 -4.11 -59.17
CA PRO A 731 16.42 -5.25 -58.27
C PRO A 731 17.58 -5.47 -57.30
N GLN A 732 17.27 -5.65 -56.02
CA GLN A 732 18.26 -5.97 -54.99
C GLN A 732 18.01 -7.37 -54.42
N SER A 733 19.06 -8.18 -54.29
CA SER A 733 18.96 -9.55 -53.78
C SER A 733 18.45 -9.60 -52.34
N LYS A 734 18.89 -8.67 -51.50
CA LYS A 734 18.42 -8.48 -50.11
C LYS A 734 16.97 -7.99 -50.00
N LEU A 735 16.27 -7.73 -51.10
CA LEU A 735 14.86 -7.34 -51.11
C LEU A 735 14.03 -8.34 -51.93
N GLY A 736 14.49 -9.60 -52.00
CA GLY A 736 13.83 -10.67 -52.75
C GLY A 736 13.71 -10.41 -54.25
N GLY A 737 14.65 -9.64 -54.83
CA GLY A 737 14.63 -9.27 -56.26
C GLY A 737 13.71 -8.09 -56.60
N LYS A 738 13.14 -7.40 -55.60
CA LYS A 738 12.44 -6.12 -55.80
C LYS A 738 13.44 -4.97 -55.80
N SER A 739 13.11 -3.86 -56.44
CA SER A 739 13.84 -2.60 -56.25
C SER A 739 13.49 -1.97 -54.89
N TRP A 740 14.31 -1.04 -54.39
CA TRP A 740 14.03 -0.37 -53.11
C TRP A 740 12.67 0.32 -53.13
N ARG A 741 12.36 1.03 -54.24
CA ARG A 741 11.07 1.69 -54.44
C ARG A 741 9.90 0.70 -54.42
N GLN A 742 10.03 -0.42 -55.13
CA GLN A 742 8.99 -1.45 -55.20
C GLN A 742 8.78 -2.15 -53.85
N ALA A 743 9.86 -2.43 -53.12
CA ALA A 743 9.81 -3.06 -51.82
C ALA A 743 9.05 -2.18 -50.81
N PHE A 744 9.40 -0.88 -50.74
CA PHE A 744 8.71 0.08 -49.89
C PHE A 744 7.22 0.23 -50.27
N GLU A 745 6.91 0.42 -51.55
CA GLU A 745 5.51 0.53 -52.00
C GLU A 745 4.69 -0.72 -51.67
N THR A 746 5.24 -1.91 -51.93
CA THR A 746 4.56 -3.18 -51.63
C THR A 746 4.23 -3.27 -50.14
N LYS A 747 5.19 -2.93 -49.28
CA LYS A 747 5.01 -3.01 -47.83
C LYS A 747 3.93 -2.05 -47.32
N ILE A 748 3.92 -0.80 -47.81
CA ILE A 748 2.87 0.18 -47.46
C ILE A 748 1.48 -0.31 -47.86
N ARG A 749 1.36 -0.98 -49.02
CA ARG A 749 0.09 -1.58 -49.47
C ARG A 749 -0.34 -2.73 -48.57
N GLU A 750 0.57 -3.62 -48.19
CA GLU A 750 0.29 -4.72 -47.26
C GLU A 750 -0.21 -4.21 -45.90
N VAL A 751 0.39 -3.13 -45.37
CA VAL A 751 -0.07 -2.47 -44.14
C VAL A 751 -1.49 -1.95 -44.32
N LYS A 752 -1.79 -1.23 -45.42
CA LYS A 752 -3.15 -0.73 -45.69
C LYS A 752 -4.18 -1.86 -45.79
N GLU A 753 -3.89 -2.91 -46.55
CA GLU A 753 -4.80 -4.05 -46.74
C GLU A 753 -5.10 -4.79 -45.42
N ARG A 754 -4.15 -4.84 -44.49
CA ARG A 754 -4.38 -5.39 -43.15
C ARG A 754 -5.27 -4.47 -42.32
N LEU A 755 -4.96 -3.18 -42.26
CA LEU A 755 -5.75 -2.19 -41.51
C LEU A 755 -7.20 -2.12 -42.00
N ASP A 756 -7.42 -2.19 -43.31
CA ASP A 756 -8.76 -2.20 -43.92
C ASP A 756 -9.56 -3.47 -43.53
N ARG A 757 -8.90 -4.65 -43.46
CA ARG A 757 -9.53 -5.90 -42.99
C ARG A 757 -9.97 -5.85 -41.53
N GLU A 758 -9.22 -5.14 -40.71
CA GLU A 758 -9.50 -4.94 -39.29
C GLU A 758 -10.48 -3.78 -39.02
N GLY A 759 -10.97 -3.13 -40.08
CA GLY A 759 -11.89 -1.99 -39.97
C GLY A 759 -11.25 -0.76 -39.33
N THR A 760 -9.92 -0.63 -39.39
CA THR A 760 -9.15 0.42 -38.72
C THR A 760 -8.81 1.54 -39.70
N LYS A 761 -9.41 2.71 -39.52
CA LYS A 761 -9.11 3.89 -40.34
C LYS A 761 -7.98 4.72 -39.72
N ILE A 762 -6.95 5.06 -40.49
CA ILE A 762 -5.85 5.93 -40.04
C ILE A 762 -6.25 7.41 -40.20
N LYS A 763 -6.16 8.19 -39.12
CA LYS A 763 -6.40 9.64 -39.14
C LYS A 763 -5.12 10.44 -39.30
N VAL A 764 -4.02 10.00 -38.69
CA VAL A 764 -2.73 10.69 -38.71
C VAL A 764 -1.65 9.75 -39.22
N MET A 765 -0.78 10.26 -40.08
CA MET A 765 0.41 9.55 -40.55
C MET A 765 1.65 10.40 -40.29
N LEU A 766 2.61 9.83 -39.58
CA LEU A 766 3.87 10.47 -39.19
C LEU A 766 5.02 9.72 -39.86
N LEU A 767 5.81 10.42 -40.69
CA LEU A 767 7.05 9.88 -41.24
C LEU A 767 8.24 10.43 -40.47
N THR A 768 9.07 9.52 -39.98
CA THR A 768 10.26 9.77 -39.15
C THR A 768 11.47 9.06 -39.73
N GLY A 769 12.65 9.31 -39.17
CA GLY A 769 13.92 8.77 -39.66
C GLY A 769 14.50 9.58 -40.83
N GLY A 770 15.83 9.62 -40.93
CA GLY A 770 16.52 10.49 -41.89
C GLY A 770 16.19 10.20 -43.36
N ALA A 771 15.79 8.97 -43.69
CA ALA A 771 15.45 8.58 -45.06
C ALA A 771 14.04 9.03 -45.50
N SER A 772 13.19 9.46 -44.57
CA SER A 772 11.90 10.12 -44.88
C SER A 772 12.07 11.45 -45.63
N ASN A 773 13.30 12.00 -45.66
CA ASN A 773 13.66 13.16 -46.47
C ASN A 773 13.57 12.90 -47.98
N MET A 774 13.64 11.63 -48.42
CA MET A 774 13.53 11.26 -49.83
C MET A 774 12.08 11.48 -50.32
N GLN A 775 11.88 12.42 -51.26
CA GLN A 775 10.54 12.88 -51.66
C GLN A 775 9.60 11.74 -52.07
N PHE A 776 10.11 10.74 -52.78
CA PHE A 776 9.27 9.66 -53.29
C PHE A 776 8.64 8.78 -52.20
N THR A 777 9.26 8.68 -51.02
CA THR A 777 8.68 7.91 -49.91
C THR A 777 7.39 8.58 -49.43
N ARG A 778 7.41 9.92 -49.33
CA ARG A 778 6.25 10.75 -49.01
C ARG A 778 5.16 10.61 -50.04
N ASP A 779 5.52 10.69 -51.32
CA ASP A 779 4.58 10.58 -52.44
C ASP A 779 3.86 9.22 -52.42
N ILE A 780 4.58 8.13 -52.17
CA ILE A 780 4.01 6.77 -52.06
C ILE A 780 3.02 6.71 -50.89
N CYS A 781 3.42 7.14 -49.70
CA CYS A 781 2.57 7.11 -48.51
C CYS A 781 1.29 7.94 -48.70
N GLN A 782 1.41 9.17 -49.21
CA GLN A 782 0.25 10.05 -49.48
C GLN A 782 -0.68 9.49 -50.56
N SER A 783 -0.13 8.80 -51.57
CA SER A 783 -0.95 8.19 -52.62
C SER A 783 -1.77 7.00 -52.12
N ILE A 784 -1.24 6.23 -51.17
CA ILE A 784 -1.88 5.02 -50.64
C ILE A 784 -2.86 5.38 -49.50
N PHE A 785 -2.53 6.38 -48.68
CA PHE A 785 -3.35 6.84 -47.55
C PHE A 785 -3.85 8.28 -47.77
N SER A 786 -4.61 8.50 -48.84
CA SER A 786 -5.10 9.83 -49.23
C SER A 786 -5.98 10.54 -48.19
N GLU A 787 -6.64 9.77 -47.33
CA GLU A 787 -7.58 10.24 -46.31
C GLU A 787 -6.91 10.61 -44.97
N ALA A 788 -5.64 10.27 -44.76
CA ALA A 788 -4.93 10.55 -43.51
C ALA A 788 -4.29 11.95 -43.54
N LYS A 789 -4.33 12.66 -42.41
CA LYS A 789 -3.52 13.87 -42.22
C LYS A 789 -2.06 13.46 -42.15
N PHE A 790 -1.22 14.10 -42.96
CA PHE A 790 0.15 13.70 -43.16
C PHE A 790 1.11 14.75 -42.58
N GLN A 791 2.06 14.33 -41.73
CA GLN A 791 3.18 15.15 -41.30
C GLN A 791 4.49 14.41 -41.53
N THR A 792 5.47 15.17 -42.04
CA THR A 792 6.88 14.80 -42.05
C THR A 792 7.62 15.73 -41.11
N ASP A 793 8.60 15.19 -40.38
CA ASP A 793 9.43 16.03 -39.54
C ASP A 793 10.27 17.01 -40.37
N VAL A 794 10.34 18.26 -39.89
CA VAL A 794 11.17 19.32 -40.50
C VAL A 794 12.66 19.04 -40.27
N GLN A 795 13.00 18.35 -39.17
CA GLN A 795 14.34 17.86 -38.85
C GLN A 795 14.23 16.44 -38.25
N PRO A 796 14.02 15.40 -39.08
CA PRO A 796 13.83 14.02 -38.63
C PRO A 796 14.97 13.49 -37.76
N GLU A 797 16.18 14.05 -37.92
CA GLU A 797 17.37 13.66 -37.16
C GLU A 797 17.40 14.14 -35.69
N PHE A 798 16.48 15.03 -35.28
CA PHE A 798 16.39 15.52 -33.90
C PHE A 798 15.03 15.23 -33.24
N SER A 799 14.00 14.91 -34.02
CA SER A 799 12.63 14.76 -33.52
C SER A 799 12.49 13.66 -32.48
N ILE A 800 13.23 12.56 -32.63
CA ILE A 800 13.26 11.47 -31.65
C ILE A 800 13.91 11.92 -30.34
N ALA A 801 15.09 12.54 -30.37
CA ALA A 801 15.76 13.03 -29.17
C ALA A 801 14.91 14.08 -28.43
N GLU A 802 14.30 15.02 -29.16
CA GLU A 802 13.37 15.98 -28.57
C GLU A 802 12.10 15.33 -28.02
N GLY A 803 11.54 14.38 -28.77
CA GLY A 803 10.40 13.57 -28.36
C GLY A 803 10.67 12.83 -27.06
N LEU A 804 11.85 12.20 -26.92
CA LEU A 804 12.28 11.49 -25.71
C LEU A 804 12.36 12.43 -24.51
N ALA A 805 12.98 13.60 -24.67
CA ALA A 805 13.07 14.59 -23.60
C ALA A 805 11.67 15.04 -23.15
N ARG A 806 10.76 15.30 -24.11
CA ARG A 806 9.37 15.68 -23.86
C ARG A 806 8.55 14.58 -23.22
N VAL A 807 8.72 13.33 -23.66
CA VAL A 807 8.10 12.15 -23.08
C VAL A 807 8.43 12.08 -21.59
N GLY A 808 9.72 12.20 -21.24
CA GLY A 808 10.13 12.13 -19.83
C GLY A 808 9.49 13.24 -19.02
N ARG A 809 9.41 14.47 -19.54
CA ARG A 809 8.75 15.59 -18.86
C ARG A 809 7.26 15.33 -18.67
N TRP A 810 6.60 14.84 -19.71
CA TRP A 810 5.18 14.50 -19.66
C TRP A 810 4.89 13.38 -18.66
N ASP A 811 5.75 12.37 -18.56
CA ASP A 811 5.62 11.29 -17.57
C ASP A 811 5.66 11.84 -16.14
N PHE A 812 6.57 12.78 -15.84
CA PHE A 812 6.59 13.47 -14.55
C PHE A 812 5.31 14.27 -14.28
N LEU A 813 4.83 15.05 -15.27
CA LEU A 813 3.60 15.83 -15.12
C LEU A 813 2.38 14.92 -14.90
N ALA A 814 2.33 13.78 -15.62
CA ALA A 814 1.30 12.77 -15.49
C ALA A 814 1.32 12.12 -14.09
N GLU A 815 2.50 11.80 -13.57
CA GLU A 815 2.66 11.28 -12.21
C GLU A 815 2.26 12.32 -11.15
N ASP A 816 2.71 13.56 -11.29
CA ASP A 816 2.40 14.64 -10.34
C ASP A 816 0.89 14.95 -10.34
N PHE A 817 0.23 14.90 -11.49
CA PHE A 817 -1.24 15.00 -11.58
C PHE A 817 -1.94 13.86 -10.84
N LYS A 818 -1.51 12.61 -11.05
CA LYS A 818 -2.07 11.45 -10.34
C LYS A 818 -1.84 11.53 -8.83
N LYS A 819 -0.67 12.01 -8.40
CA LYS A 819 -0.37 12.23 -6.97
C LYS A 819 -1.33 13.22 -6.33
N GLU A 820 -1.66 14.32 -7.02
CA GLU A 820 -2.62 15.32 -6.51
C GLU A 820 -4.03 14.75 -6.41
N VAL A 821 -4.48 13.97 -7.40
CA VAL A 821 -5.76 13.25 -7.33
C VAL A 821 -5.76 12.25 -6.18
N LYS A 822 -4.66 11.51 -6.01
CA LYS A 822 -4.50 10.56 -4.90
C LYS A 822 -4.49 11.27 -3.55
N ALA A 823 -3.86 12.44 -3.45
CA ALA A 823 -3.86 13.24 -2.23
C ALA A 823 -5.28 13.72 -1.87
N LEU A 824 -6.09 14.12 -2.86
CA LEU A 824 -7.51 14.43 -2.65
C LEU A 824 -8.29 13.23 -2.07
N ILE A 825 -8.05 12.04 -2.62
CA ILE A 825 -8.65 10.77 -2.15
C ILE A 825 -8.19 10.45 -0.73
N ASP A 826 -6.89 10.55 -0.48
CA ASP A 826 -6.26 10.20 0.79
C ASP A 826 -6.70 11.12 1.94
N ARG A 827 -7.02 12.39 1.64
CA ARG A 827 -7.63 13.34 2.59
C ARG A 827 -9.11 13.04 2.91
N GLY A 828 -9.71 12.03 2.27
CA GLY A 828 -11.09 11.61 2.52
C GLY A 828 -12.16 12.57 1.97
N GLU A 829 -11.77 13.56 1.17
CA GLU A 829 -12.68 14.61 0.68
C GLU A 829 -13.81 14.02 -0.19
N VAL A 830 -13.53 12.97 -0.95
CA VAL A 830 -14.53 12.25 -1.76
C VAL A 830 -15.61 11.62 -0.86
N ARG A 831 -15.21 11.01 0.26
CA ARG A 831 -16.15 10.34 1.18
C ARG A 831 -17.02 11.33 1.92
N GLU A 832 -16.50 12.50 2.26
CA GLU A 832 -17.29 13.56 2.90
C GLU A 832 -18.35 14.13 1.94
N ILE A 833 -18.03 14.26 0.65
CA ILE A 833 -19.03 14.61 -0.37
C ILE A 833 -20.11 13.52 -0.45
N VAL A 834 -19.72 12.24 -0.53
CA VAL A 834 -20.68 11.12 -0.53
C VAL A 834 -21.59 11.16 0.70
N ARG A 835 -21.00 11.36 1.89
CA ARG A 835 -21.73 11.48 3.17
C ARG A 835 -22.75 12.62 3.16
N ALA A 836 -22.44 13.74 2.52
CA ALA A 836 -23.36 14.88 2.44
C ALA A 836 -24.57 14.59 1.52
N HIS A 837 -24.40 13.78 0.47
CA HIS A 837 -25.41 13.55 -0.57
C HIS A 837 -26.16 12.22 -0.47
N ILE A 838 -25.73 11.30 0.39
CA ILE A 838 -26.29 9.94 0.48
C ILE A 838 -27.76 9.90 0.94
N HIS A 839 -28.25 10.89 1.71
CA HIS A 839 -29.66 10.96 2.09
C HIS A 839 -30.60 10.99 0.87
N LYS A 840 -30.19 11.71 -0.19
CA LYS A 840 -30.93 11.76 -1.44
C LYS A 840 -30.97 10.40 -2.17
N LEU A 841 -29.91 9.60 -2.03
CA LEU A 841 -29.90 8.23 -2.56
C LEU A 841 -30.94 7.37 -1.86
N ILE A 842 -31.05 7.50 -0.53
CA ILE A 842 -32.05 6.79 0.27
C ILE A 842 -33.45 7.15 -0.24
N ASP A 843 -33.75 8.45 -0.40
CA ASP A 843 -35.05 8.89 -0.91
C ASP A 843 -35.37 8.33 -2.31
N LEU A 844 -34.38 8.29 -3.21
CA LEU A 844 -34.53 7.74 -4.57
C LEU A 844 -34.79 6.23 -4.61
N ILE A 845 -34.30 5.49 -3.61
CA ILE A 845 -34.44 4.04 -3.51
C ILE A 845 -35.75 3.66 -2.79
N VAL A 846 -36.14 4.42 -1.75
CA VAL A 846 -37.29 4.09 -0.91
C VAL A 846 -38.59 4.04 -1.71
N GLU A 847 -38.88 5.04 -2.54
CA GLU A 847 -40.16 5.10 -3.29
C GLU A 847 -40.35 3.87 -4.22
N PRO A 848 -39.42 3.51 -5.12
CA PRO A 848 -39.55 2.32 -5.97
C PRO A 848 -39.69 1.02 -5.18
N LEU A 849 -38.95 0.88 -4.07
CA LEU A 849 -39.00 -0.32 -3.26
C LEU A 849 -40.33 -0.45 -2.53
N THR A 850 -40.80 0.62 -1.89
CA THR A 850 -42.11 0.64 -1.23
C THR A 850 -43.23 0.35 -2.23
N LYS A 851 -43.19 0.95 -3.42
CA LYS A 851 -44.13 0.66 -4.49
C LYS A 851 -44.12 -0.83 -4.86
N GLY A 852 -42.94 -1.40 -5.10
CA GLY A 852 -42.81 -2.81 -5.46
C GLY A 852 -43.23 -3.76 -4.33
N ILE A 853 -42.96 -3.44 -3.06
CA ILE A 853 -43.46 -4.20 -1.91
C ILE A 853 -44.99 -4.19 -1.87
N VAL A 854 -45.61 -3.02 -2.04
CA VAL A 854 -47.06 -2.90 -1.99
C VAL A 854 -47.73 -3.65 -3.15
N GLU A 855 -47.25 -3.45 -4.38
CA GLU A 855 -47.85 -4.04 -5.59
C GLU A 855 -47.55 -5.54 -5.72
N ASN A 856 -46.31 -5.97 -5.49
CA ASN A 856 -45.89 -7.35 -5.74
C ASN A 856 -46.05 -8.27 -4.52
N VAL A 857 -46.12 -7.73 -3.31
CA VAL A 857 -46.21 -8.53 -2.07
C VAL A 857 -47.53 -8.32 -1.35
N VAL A 858 -47.86 -7.08 -0.98
CA VAL A 858 -49.05 -6.79 -0.15
C VAL A 858 -50.33 -7.04 -0.93
N GLU A 859 -50.49 -6.44 -2.11
CA GLU A 859 -51.67 -6.59 -2.96
C GLU A 859 -51.89 -8.05 -3.38
N VAL A 860 -50.83 -8.75 -3.76
CA VAL A 860 -50.88 -10.19 -4.11
C VAL A 860 -51.35 -11.02 -2.92
N SER A 861 -50.83 -10.74 -1.72
CA SER A 861 -51.21 -11.49 -0.51
C SER A 861 -52.66 -11.22 -0.10
N LEU A 862 -53.13 -9.97 -0.24
CA LEU A 862 -54.53 -9.58 -0.01
C LEU A 862 -55.48 -10.23 -1.02
N LYS A 863 -55.14 -10.28 -2.31
CA LYS A 863 -55.92 -10.97 -3.35
C LYS A 863 -55.99 -12.48 -3.12
N LYS A 864 -54.86 -13.11 -2.74
CA LYS A 864 -54.83 -14.54 -2.39
C LYS A 864 -55.68 -14.84 -1.15
N TRP A 865 -55.72 -13.94 -0.18
CA TRP A 865 -56.65 -14.05 0.93
C TRP A 865 -58.10 -13.89 0.47
N GLN A 866 -58.41 -12.90 -0.37
CA GLN A 866 -59.75 -12.66 -0.92
C GLN A 866 -60.30 -13.90 -1.66
N GLN A 867 -59.43 -14.64 -2.36
CA GLN A 867 -59.74 -15.87 -3.09
C GLN A 867 -59.71 -17.15 -2.23
N ARG A 868 -59.43 -17.01 -0.93
CA ARG A 868 -59.28 -18.11 0.06
C ARG A 868 -58.11 -19.06 -0.21
N GLU A 869 -57.11 -18.65 -0.99
CA GLU A 869 -55.82 -19.37 -1.10
C GLU A 869 -54.97 -19.23 0.18
N ILE A 870 -55.19 -18.16 0.94
CA ILE A 870 -54.65 -17.97 2.29
C ILE A 870 -55.83 -17.94 3.26
N VAL A 871 -55.84 -18.82 4.26
CA VAL A 871 -57.04 -19.12 5.04
C VAL A 871 -57.34 -18.05 6.10
N THR A 872 -56.32 -17.45 6.73
CA THR A 872 -56.53 -16.42 7.78
C THR A 872 -55.65 -15.19 7.57
N PHE A 873 -56.02 -14.05 8.14
CA PHE A 873 -55.18 -12.85 8.08
C PHE A 873 -53.85 -13.02 8.85
N ASP A 874 -53.80 -13.83 9.91
CA ASP A 874 -52.55 -14.22 10.56
C ASP A 874 -51.59 -14.94 9.60
N GLN A 875 -52.12 -15.74 8.67
CA GLN A 875 -51.30 -16.39 7.63
C GLN A 875 -50.85 -15.39 6.57
N VAL A 876 -51.66 -14.37 6.26
CA VAL A 876 -51.29 -13.27 5.36
C VAL A 876 -50.09 -12.52 5.94
N GLU A 877 -50.11 -12.19 7.24
CA GLU A 877 -49.02 -11.51 7.95
C GLU A 877 -47.70 -12.30 7.88
N LYS A 878 -47.74 -13.61 8.18
CA LYS A 878 -46.55 -14.48 8.08
C LYS A 878 -46.04 -14.61 6.65
N LYS A 879 -46.94 -14.63 5.65
CA LYS A 879 -46.58 -14.80 4.25
C LYS A 879 -46.04 -13.52 3.62
N ILE A 880 -46.57 -12.35 3.99
CA ILE A 880 -46.02 -11.06 3.58
C ILE A 880 -44.56 -10.94 4.03
N LYS A 881 -44.24 -11.30 5.28
CA LYS A 881 -42.85 -11.26 5.78
C LYS A 881 -41.89 -12.06 4.89
N LEU A 882 -42.22 -13.32 4.59
CA LEU A 882 -41.40 -14.18 3.74
C LEU A 882 -41.29 -13.68 2.30
N LEU A 883 -42.39 -13.13 1.75
CA LEU A 883 -42.41 -12.62 0.37
C LEU A 883 -41.67 -11.30 0.22
N VAL A 884 -41.64 -10.43 1.25
CA VAL A 884 -40.82 -9.22 1.26
C VAL A 884 -39.34 -9.58 1.19
N GLU A 885 -38.87 -10.48 2.06
CA GLU A 885 -37.49 -10.96 2.07
C GLU A 885 -37.11 -11.60 0.71
N SER A 886 -38.00 -12.41 0.14
CA SER A 886 -37.76 -13.03 -1.17
C SER A 886 -37.75 -12.01 -2.32
N TRP A 887 -38.58 -10.98 -2.27
CA TRP A 887 -38.66 -9.97 -3.33
C TRP A 887 -37.49 -9.00 -3.29
N LEU A 888 -37.10 -8.53 -2.11
CA LEU A 888 -35.93 -7.65 -1.93
C LEU A 888 -34.62 -8.29 -2.42
N ASN A 889 -34.53 -9.62 -2.38
CA ASN A 889 -33.39 -10.38 -2.87
C ASN A 889 -33.45 -10.73 -4.37
N SER A 890 -34.50 -10.31 -5.08
CA SER A 890 -34.70 -10.64 -6.50
C SER A 890 -33.79 -9.84 -7.44
N GLN A 891 -33.63 -10.34 -8.68
CA GLN A 891 -32.88 -9.64 -9.72
C GLN A 891 -33.56 -8.33 -10.15
N GLU A 892 -34.89 -8.28 -10.09
CA GLU A 892 -35.67 -7.08 -10.41
C GLU A 892 -35.30 -5.91 -9.47
N VAL A 893 -35.22 -6.17 -8.16
CA VAL A 893 -34.85 -5.16 -7.15
C VAL A 893 -33.41 -4.69 -7.32
N LYS A 894 -32.50 -5.58 -7.72
CA LYS A 894 -31.12 -5.22 -8.09
C LYS A 894 -31.09 -4.23 -9.23
N GLU A 895 -31.87 -4.45 -10.27
CA GLU A 895 -31.95 -3.54 -11.43
C GLU A 895 -32.56 -2.18 -11.05
N ILE A 896 -33.59 -2.17 -10.20
CA ILE A 896 -34.21 -0.93 -9.69
C ILE A 896 -33.19 -0.10 -8.91
N ILE A 897 -32.49 -0.70 -7.94
CA ILE A 897 -31.50 0.00 -7.13
C ILE A 897 -30.36 0.50 -8.02
N ASN A 898 -29.82 -0.34 -8.91
CA ASN A 898 -28.74 0.06 -9.82
C ASN A 898 -29.13 1.29 -10.66
N LYS A 899 -30.33 1.29 -11.24
CA LYS A 899 -30.84 2.44 -12.01
C LYS A 899 -30.96 3.70 -11.17
N LYS A 900 -31.42 3.59 -9.91
CA LYS A 900 -31.55 4.73 -8.99
C LYS A 900 -30.21 5.25 -8.48
N CYS A 901 -29.23 4.36 -8.37
CA CYS A 901 -27.87 4.75 -8.03
C CYS A 901 -27.18 5.45 -9.20
N GLU A 902 -27.41 5.02 -10.45
CA GLU A 902 -26.99 5.76 -11.64
C GLU A 902 -27.65 7.15 -11.73
N GLU A 903 -28.93 7.25 -11.35
CA GLU A 903 -29.65 8.52 -11.27
C GLU A 903 -29.05 9.46 -10.21
N TRP A 904 -28.73 8.93 -9.02
CA TRP A 904 -28.11 9.68 -7.92
C TRP A 904 -26.66 10.10 -8.21
N LEU A 905 -25.85 9.21 -8.78
CA LEU A 905 -24.50 9.57 -9.26
C LEU A 905 -24.55 10.61 -10.38
N GLY A 906 -25.70 10.67 -11.06
CA GLY A 906 -26.10 11.73 -11.96
C GLY A 906 -26.73 12.95 -11.28
N ASP A 907 -26.59 13.16 -9.98
CA ASP A 907 -27.10 14.38 -9.39
C ASP A 907 -26.17 15.57 -9.69
N PRO A 908 -26.65 16.68 -10.28
CA PRO A 908 -25.83 17.86 -10.49
C PRO A 908 -25.16 18.40 -9.22
N ALA A 909 -25.82 18.27 -8.05
CA ALA A 909 -25.28 18.76 -6.80
C ALA A 909 -24.05 17.96 -6.31
N LEU A 910 -24.14 16.63 -6.32
CA LEU A 910 -23.02 15.73 -6.00
C LEU A 910 -21.82 15.99 -6.93
N LEU A 911 -22.10 16.13 -8.23
CA LEU A 911 -21.06 16.35 -9.23
C LEU A 911 -20.43 17.73 -9.15
N GLU A 912 -21.20 18.76 -8.79
CA GLU A 912 -20.67 20.11 -8.60
C GLU A 912 -19.70 20.14 -7.42
N ASP A 913 -20.04 19.53 -6.29
CA ASP A 913 -19.14 19.44 -5.13
C ASP A 913 -17.86 18.66 -5.45
N LEU A 914 -17.97 17.56 -6.21
CA LEU A 914 -16.81 16.82 -6.69
C LEU A 914 -15.96 17.64 -7.67
N ASN A 915 -16.61 18.40 -8.56
CA ASN A 915 -15.93 19.29 -9.50
C ASN A 915 -15.21 20.43 -8.77
N GLN A 916 -15.80 21.03 -7.74
CA GLN A 916 -15.13 22.07 -6.94
C GLN A 916 -13.82 21.58 -6.32
N LYS A 917 -13.74 20.29 -5.97
CA LYS A 917 -12.52 19.68 -5.42
C LYS A 917 -11.50 19.26 -6.48
N THR A 918 -11.97 18.82 -7.65
CA THR A 918 -11.10 18.34 -8.74
C THR A 918 -10.65 19.45 -9.70
N GLN A 919 -11.42 20.54 -9.81
CA GLN A 919 -11.15 21.66 -10.70
C GLN A 919 -9.80 22.36 -10.43
N PRO A 920 -9.39 22.65 -9.17
CA PRO A 920 -8.08 23.23 -8.91
C PRO A 920 -6.93 22.35 -9.42
N ILE A 921 -7.11 21.02 -9.36
CA ILE A 921 -6.14 20.05 -9.89
C ILE A 921 -6.13 20.15 -11.42
N CYS A 922 -7.29 20.08 -12.09
CA CYS A 922 -7.37 20.24 -13.55
C CYS A 922 -6.75 21.57 -14.02
N GLN A 923 -7.03 22.68 -13.34
CA GLN A 923 -6.48 24.00 -13.65
C GLN A 923 -4.95 24.06 -13.51
N LYS A 924 -4.41 23.47 -12.43
CA LYS A 924 -2.95 23.38 -12.22
C LYS A 924 -2.26 22.68 -13.38
N PHE A 925 -2.87 21.61 -13.91
CA PHE A 925 -2.34 20.85 -15.04
C PHE A 925 -2.94 21.27 -16.39
N LYS A 926 -3.62 22.43 -16.45
CA LYS A 926 -4.26 23.00 -17.66
C LYS A 926 -5.09 22.00 -18.46
N ILE A 927 -5.68 21.03 -17.78
CA ILE A 927 -6.67 20.12 -18.34
C ILE A 927 -8.02 20.85 -18.30
N ASP A 928 -8.86 20.65 -19.32
CA ASP A 928 -10.25 21.11 -19.26
C ASP A 928 -10.90 20.63 -17.94
N ASN A 929 -11.74 21.47 -17.33
CA ASN A 929 -12.45 21.13 -16.10
C ASN A 929 -13.29 19.85 -16.25
N SER A 930 -13.59 19.41 -17.48
CA SER A 930 -14.22 18.11 -17.75
C SER A 930 -13.30 16.89 -17.58
N GLY A 931 -11.97 17.07 -17.48
CA GLY A 931 -10.98 15.98 -17.51
C GLY A 931 -11.15 14.94 -16.39
N LEU A 932 -11.50 15.39 -15.19
CA LEU A 932 -11.82 14.53 -14.04
C LEU A 932 -13.33 14.34 -13.81
N ASN A 933 -14.17 14.90 -14.67
CA ASN A 933 -15.61 14.81 -14.52
C ASN A 933 -16.07 13.38 -14.83
N LEU A 934 -16.71 12.75 -13.84
CA LEU A 934 -17.21 11.37 -13.92
C LEU A 934 -18.43 11.22 -14.83
N ARG A 935 -19.06 12.33 -15.23
CA ARG A 935 -20.27 12.34 -16.08
C ARG A 935 -20.03 12.72 -17.53
N ALA A 936 -18.87 13.29 -17.84
CA ALA A 936 -18.61 13.74 -19.20
C ALA A 936 -18.26 12.54 -20.10
N ASN A 937 -19.19 12.18 -20.98
CA ASN A 937 -18.82 11.89 -22.37
C ASN A 937 -17.99 13.08 -22.87
N ILE A 938 -16.70 13.07 -22.55
CA ILE A 938 -15.74 13.99 -23.16
C ILE A 938 -15.65 13.51 -24.59
N ASP A 939 -16.28 14.26 -25.49
CA ASP A 939 -16.13 14.17 -26.94
C ASP A 939 -16.40 12.77 -27.56
N PRO A 940 -17.38 12.61 -28.47
CA PRO A 940 -17.59 11.34 -29.18
C PRO A 940 -16.33 10.77 -29.90
N ASN A 941 -15.24 11.53 -30.00
CA ASN A 941 -13.94 11.11 -30.53
C ASN A 941 -12.97 10.49 -29.49
N ILE A 942 -13.25 10.56 -28.19
CA ILE A 942 -12.45 9.84 -27.16
C ILE A 942 -13.20 8.56 -26.82
N GLY A 943 -12.75 7.45 -27.41
CA GLY A 943 -13.28 6.10 -27.26
C GLY A 943 -14.25 5.89 -26.08
N ASN A 944 -15.55 5.91 -26.40
CA ASN A 944 -16.66 5.75 -25.49
C ASN A 944 -16.52 4.47 -24.65
N GLN A 945 -16.10 4.62 -23.41
CA GLN A 945 -16.60 3.78 -22.32
C GLN A 945 -16.85 4.69 -21.12
N ALA A 946 -18.10 5.13 -20.98
CA ALA A 946 -18.59 5.53 -19.66
C ALA A 946 -18.16 4.44 -18.69
N ILE A 947 -17.50 4.82 -17.60
CA ILE A 947 -17.18 3.86 -16.52
C ILE A 947 -18.52 3.20 -16.18
N PRO A 948 -18.65 1.86 -16.27
CA PRO A 948 -19.92 1.20 -15.98
C PRO A 948 -20.24 1.43 -14.49
N LEU A 949 -20.99 2.50 -14.21
CA LEU A 949 -21.40 2.89 -12.86
C LEU A 949 -22.20 1.79 -12.15
N LYS A 950 -22.72 0.82 -12.90
CA LYS A 950 -23.37 -0.41 -12.43
C LYS A 950 -22.54 -1.23 -11.45
N ASP A 951 -21.21 -1.04 -11.40
CA ASP A 951 -20.30 -1.77 -10.51
C ASP A 951 -19.93 -0.96 -9.22
N VAL A 952 -20.40 0.29 -9.09
CA VAL A 952 -20.01 1.25 -8.03
C VAL A 952 -20.66 0.95 -6.66
N ILE A 953 -21.71 0.13 -6.64
CA ILE A 953 -22.30 -0.37 -5.38
C ILE A 953 -22.16 -1.88 -5.43
N GLY A 954 -21.08 -2.37 -4.82
CA GLY A 954 -20.81 -3.81 -4.78
C GLY A 954 -22.00 -4.61 -4.24
N ILE A 955 -22.07 -5.89 -4.63
CA ILE A 955 -23.14 -6.84 -4.23
C ILE A 955 -23.37 -6.85 -2.71
N GLU A 956 -22.32 -6.59 -1.93
CA GLU A 956 -22.35 -6.58 -0.48
C GLU A 956 -22.93 -5.28 0.12
N ALA A 957 -22.71 -4.13 -0.52
CA ALA A 957 -23.37 -2.86 -0.18
C ALA A 957 -24.87 -2.93 -0.46
N PHE A 958 -25.21 -3.46 -1.63
CA PHE A 958 -26.58 -3.75 -2.03
C PHE A 958 -27.28 -4.66 -1.00
N LYS A 959 -26.64 -5.77 -0.63
CA LYS A 959 -27.21 -6.73 0.32
C LYS A 959 -27.50 -6.10 1.69
N LYS A 960 -26.59 -5.29 2.24
CA LYS A 960 -26.83 -4.64 3.54
C LYS A 960 -27.96 -3.62 3.49
N ILE A 961 -28.09 -2.87 2.40
CA ILE A 961 -29.23 -1.95 2.21
C ILE A 961 -30.53 -2.75 2.17
N THR A 962 -30.59 -3.86 1.42
CA THR A 962 -31.81 -4.68 1.33
C THR A 962 -32.13 -5.41 2.64
N ASP A 963 -31.12 -5.87 3.39
CA ASP A 963 -31.29 -6.54 4.69
C ASP A 963 -31.91 -5.58 5.71
N VAL A 964 -31.44 -4.34 5.78
CA VAL A 964 -31.95 -3.32 6.72
C VAL A 964 -33.39 -2.92 6.39
N ILE A 965 -33.69 -2.78 5.10
CA ILE A 965 -35.07 -2.52 4.65
C ILE A 965 -35.96 -3.72 5.01
N ALA A 966 -35.49 -4.95 4.83
CA ALA A 966 -36.23 -6.16 5.21
C ALA A 966 -36.48 -6.23 6.72
N ASP A 967 -35.49 -5.89 7.55
CA ASP A 967 -35.59 -5.85 9.01
C ASP A 967 -36.56 -4.76 9.47
N ILE A 968 -36.45 -3.54 8.92
CA ILE A 968 -37.38 -2.43 9.22
C ILE A 968 -38.82 -2.84 8.93
N ILE A 969 -39.06 -3.46 7.77
CA ILE A 969 -40.39 -3.95 7.39
C ILE A 969 -40.80 -5.11 8.30
N GLY A 970 -39.88 -6.02 8.63
CA GLY A 970 -40.09 -7.13 9.55
C GLY A 970 -40.55 -6.66 10.93
N ASP A 971 -39.95 -5.60 11.46
CA ASP A 971 -40.29 -4.97 12.74
C ASP A 971 -41.64 -4.23 12.66
N LEU A 972 -41.89 -3.50 11.57
CA LEU A 972 -43.17 -2.84 11.28
C LEU A 972 -44.35 -3.83 11.26
N LEU A 973 -44.09 -5.03 10.72
CA LEU A 973 -45.03 -6.15 10.68
C LEU A 973 -45.16 -6.82 12.06
N ALA A 974 -44.05 -7.04 12.79
CA ALA A 974 -44.04 -7.72 14.09
C ALA A 974 -44.73 -6.91 15.22
N ILE A 975 -44.67 -5.59 15.17
CA ILE A 975 -45.36 -4.69 16.12
C ILE A 975 -46.86 -4.58 15.79
N GLY A 976 -47.31 -5.19 14.68
CA GLY A 976 -48.70 -5.18 14.25
C GLY A 976 -49.19 -3.82 13.75
N GLY A 977 -48.30 -2.84 13.54
CA GLY A 977 -48.66 -1.48 13.13
C GLY A 977 -49.13 -1.39 11.68
N PHE A 978 -48.40 -1.98 10.74
CA PHE A 978 -48.74 -1.92 9.31
C PHE A 978 -50.01 -2.71 8.97
N ILE A 979 -50.01 -4.00 9.31
CA ILE A 979 -51.12 -4.93 9.05
C ILE A 979 -52.28 -4.68 10.01
N GLY A 980 -52.02 -4.31 11.26
CA GLY A 980 -53.07 -3.84 12.16
C GLY A 980 -53.68 -2.53 11.68
N GLY A 981 -52.90 -1.63 11.08
CA GLY A 981 -53.38 -0.42 10.40
C GLY A 981 -54.24 -0.74 9.18
N ILE A 982 -53.85 -1.72 8.34
CA ILE A 982 -54.69 -2.26 7.26
C ILE A 982 -55.97 -2.85 7.84
N LEU A 983 -55.88 -3.67 8.89
CA LEU A 983 -57.03 -4.31 9.55
C LEU A 983 -57.94 -3.30 10.27
N LEU A 984 -57.42 -2.17 10.75
CA LEU A 984 -58.15 -1.08 11.39
C LEU A 984 -58.86 -0.20 10.35
N PHE A 985 -58.14 0.16 9.28
CA PHE A 985 -58.69 0.85 8.11
C PHE A 985 -59.81 0.02 7.47
N LEU A 986 -59.61 -1.29 7.41
CA LEU A 986 -60.68 -2.24 7.14
C LEU A 986 -61.72 -2.09 8.27
N ALA A 987 -61.54 -2.62 9.48
CA ALA A 987 -62.54 -2.63 10.57
C ALA A 987 -63.47 -1.39 10.71
N GLY A 988 -62.99 -0.16 10.51
CA GLY A 988 -63.81 1.08 10.52
C GLY A 988 -65.00 1.11 9.54
N ASN A 989 -64.95 0.35 8.44
CA ASN A 989 -65.99 0.31 7.40
C ASN A 989 -66.76 -1.04 7.33
N TRP A 990 -66.56 -1.95 8.28
CA TRP A 990 -66.89 -3.39 8.13
C TRP A 990 -67.98 -3.93 9.05
N ILE A 991 -68.44 -3.13 10.01
CA ILE A 991 -69.51 -3.53 10.95
C ILE A 991 -70.69 -4.12 10.18
N TRP A 992 -71.04 -3.54 9.02
CA TRP A 992 -72.14 -3.98 8.18
C TRP A 992 -71.90 -5.29 7.41
N GLY A 993 -70.66 -5.58 6.97
CA GLY A 993 -70.32 -6.80 6.25
C GLY A 993 -70.21 -8.02 7.17
N ILE A 994 -69.67 -7.84 8.38
CA ILE A 994 -69.62 -8.87 9.43
C ILE A 994 -71.03 -9.14 9.97
N LEU A 995 -71.84 -8.09 10.15
CA LEU A 995 -73.26 -8.22 10.52
C LEU A 995 -74.03 -9.02 9.45
N ALA A 996 -73.80 -8.75 8.17
CA ALA A 996 -74.38 -9.52 7.07
C ALA A 996 -73.96 -11.00 7.10
N PHE A 997 -72.67 -11.31 7.33
CA PHE A 997 -72.15 -12.68 7.46
C PHE A 997 -72.81 -13.46 8.61
N VAL A 998 -72.89 -12.84 9.79
CA VAL A 998 -73.56 -13.42 10.98
C VAL A 998 -75.05 -13.63 10.71
N ILE A 999 -75.72 -12.68 10.05
CA ILE A 999 -77.13 -12.82 9.66
C ILE A 999 -77.32 -13.99 8.67
N THR A 1000 -76.45 -14.15 7.67
CA THR A 1000 -76.60 -15.20 6.65
C THR A 1000 -76.28 -16.62 7.15
N ASN A 1001 -75.31 -16.81 8.04
CA ASN A 1001 -74.94 -18.16 8.54
C ASN A 1001 -75.77 -18.64 9.74
N TYR A 1002 -76.46 -17.74 10.46
CA TYR A 1002 -77.27 -18.08 11.63
C TYR A 1002 -78.79 -17.91 11.41
N ALA A 1003 -79.23 -17.72 10.16
CA ALA A 1003 -80.65 -17.58 9.81
C ALA A 1003 -81.52 -18.82 10.16
N GLY A 1004 -80.91 -19.97 10.45
CA GLY A 1004 -81.59 -21.17 10.92
C GLY A 1004 -81.54 -21.32 12.45
N LYS A 1005 -82.48 -20.66 13.16
CA LYS A 1005 -82.71 -20.75 14.63
C LYS A 1005 -81.60 -20.22 15.54
N ALA A 1006 -81.43 -18.90 15.61
CA ALA A 1006 -81.17 -18.19 16.88
C ALA A 1006 -81.21 -16.65 16.70
N ALA A 1007 -82.40 -16.05 16.68
CA ALA A 1007 -82.54 -14.59 16.63
C ALA A 1007 -81.90 -13.90 17.87
N GLU A 1008 -81.91 -14.55 19.03
CA GLU A 1008 -81.36 -14.01 20.28
C GLU A 1008 -79.82 -14.01 20.28
N VAL A 1009 -79.19 -15.02 19.68
CA VAL A 1009 -77.73 -15.12 19.55
C VAL A 1009 -77.21 -14.11 18.52
N ILE A 1010 -77.92 -13.91 17.41
CA ILE A 1010 -77.59 -12.86 16.42
C ILE A 1010 -77.71 -11.46 17.05
N ARG A 1011 -78.71 -11.22 17.91
CA ARG A 1011 -78.88 -9.95 18.64
C ARG A 1011 -77.79 -9.72 19.69
N GLN A 1012 -77.34 -10.77 20.38
CA GLN A 1012 -76.21 -10.68 21.31
C GLN A 1012 -74.88 -10.44 20.60
N ILE A 1013 -74.57 -11.20 19.54
CA ILE A 1013 -73.32 -11.05 18.77
C ILE A 1013 -73.28 -9.68 18.07
N SER A 1014 -74.39 -9.21 17.49
CA SER A 1014 -74.45 -7.88 16.88
C SER A 1014 -74.30 -6.74 17.90
N GLN A 1015 -74.87 -6.86 19.11
CA GLN A 1015 -74.70 -5.88 20.17
C GLN A 1015 -73.30 -5.90 20.80
N GLU A 1016 -72.64 -7.06 20.87
CA GLU A 1016 -71.24 -7.15 21.29
C GLU A 1016 -70.29 -6.60 20.22
N ILE A 1017 -70.51 -6.87 18.93
CA ILE A 1017 -69.71 -6.30 17.82
C ILE A 1017 -69.87 -4.77 17.73
N LEU A 1018 -71.07 -4.23 17.98
CA LEU A 1018 -71.32 -2.77 18.04
C LEU A 1018 -70.70 -2.08 19.27
N LYS A 1019 -70.39 -2.83 20.33
CA LYS A 1019 -69.76 -2.35 21.58
C LYS A 1019 -68.28 -2.72 21.70
N ALA A 1020 -67.80 -3.62 20.85
CA ALA A 1020 -66.44 -4.09 20.83
C ALA A 1020 -65.50 -2.96 20.39
N SER A 1021 -64.38 -2.81 21.11
CA SER A 1021 -63.30 -1.94 20.65
C SER A 1021 -62.79 -2.43 19.28
N GLN A 1022 -62.34 -1.51 18.42
CA GLN A 1022 -61.76 -1.87 17.11
C GLN A 1022 -60.69 -2.97 17.22
N LYS A 1023 -59.93 -2.99 18.32
CA LYS A 1023 -58.92 -4.01 18.64
C LYS A 1023 -59.49 -5.43 18.75
N THR A 1024 -60.64 -5.60 19.40
CA THR A 1024 -61.29 -6.91 19.58
C THR A 1024 -61.79 -7.49 18.25
N ILE A 1025 -62.25 -6.61 17.33
CA ILE A 1025 -62.70 -7.00 15.99
C ILE A 1025 -61.50 -7.41 15.12
N VAL A 1026 -60.38 -6.67 15.21
CA VAL A 1026 -59.13 -7.00 14.53
C VAL A 1026 -58.57 -8.35 14.98
N ASP A 1027 -58.57 -8.64 16.29
CA ASP A 1027 -58.10 -9.92 16.84
C ASP A 1027 -58.96 -11.12 16.39
N TRP A 1028 -60.25 -10.91 16.20
CA TRP A 1028 -61.16 -11.93 15.66
C TRP A 1028 -60.91 -12.18 14.17
N LEU A 1029 -60.78 -11.11 13.36
CA LEU A 1029 -60.49 -11.20 11.93
C LEU A 1029 -59.17 -11.92 11.64
N LYS A 1030 -58.16 -11.68 12.47
CA LYS A 1030 -56.84 -12.34 12.38
C LYS A 1030 -56.92 -13.87 12.40
N LYS A 1031 -57.86 -14.43 13.16
CA LYS A 1031 -57.95 -15.88 13.47
C LYS A 1031 -59.08 -16.62 12.76
N THR A 1032 -59.97 -15.90 12.08
CA THR A 1032 -61.20 -16.49 11.51
C THR A 1032 -61.05 -16.86 10.03
N ASP A 1033 -61.52 -18.06 9.65
CA ASP A 1033 -61.70 -18.46 8.26
C ASP A 1033 -63.06 -17.99 7.75
N LEU A 1034 -63.05 -17.06 6.80
CA LEU A 1034 -64.26 -16.50 6.19
C LEU A 1034 -64.56 -17.15 4.83
N PRO A 1035 -65.83 -17.35 4.44
CA PRO A 1035 -66.20 -17.76 3.09
C PRO A 1035 -65.87 -16.70 2.03
N ILE A 1036 -65.70 -17.14 0.78
CA ILE A 1036 -65.21 -16.33 -0.33
C ILE A 1036 -66.08 -15.09 -0.59
N GLU A 1037 -67.41 -15.23 -0.53
CA GLU A 1037 -68.37 -14.14 -0.72
C GLU A 1037 -68.21 -13.05 0.35
N SER A 1038 -67.94 -13.47 1.59
CA SER A 1038 -67.69 -12.55 2.70
C SER A 1038 -66.36 -11.83 2.52
N ARG A 1039 -65.31 -12.52 2.05
CA ARG A 1039 -64.00 -11.91 1.79
C ARG A 1039 -64.04 -10.88 0.66
N LYS A 1040 -64.79 -11.13 -0.41
CA LYS A 1040 -64.99 -10.18 -1.52
C LYS A 1040 -65.82 -8.98 -1.09
N ASN A 1041 -66.80 -9.20 -0.23
CA ASN A 1041 -67.48 -8.10 0.43
C ASN A 1041 -66.50 -7.34 1.33
N ILE A 1042 -65.62 -8.03 2.09
CA ILE A 1042 -64.55 -7.54 3.02
C ILE A 1042 -63.42 -6.78 2.38
N LEU A 1043 -63.13 -7.06 1.12
CA LEU A 1043 -61.99 -6.46 0.49
C LEU A 1043 -62.23 -6.48 -1.02
N PRO A 1044 -63.16 -5.65 -1.52
CA PRO A 1044 -63.41 -5.54 -2.96
C PRO A 1044 -62.20 -4.92 -3.66
N ASP A 1045 -62.05 -5.19 -4.95
CA ASP A 1045 -60.81 -4.89 -5.69
C ASP A 1045 -60.46 -3.39 -5.72
N ASP A 1046 -61.47 -2.50 -5.73
CA ASP A 1046 -61.33 -1.05 -5.63
C ASP A 1046 -60.78 -0.59 -4.27
N LYS A 1047 -61.16 -1.28 -3.19
CA LYS A 1047 -60.66 -1.02 -1.84
C LYS A 1047 -59.25 -1.56 -1.61
N ILE A 1048 -58.88 -2.67 -2.25
CA ILE A 1048 -57.49 -3.14 -2.22
C ILE A 1048 -56.56 -2.04 -2.73
N GLY A 1049 -56.89 -1.43 -3.88
CA GLY A 1049 -56.11 -0.33 -4.44
C GLY A 1049 -56.03 0.89 -3.51
N THR A 1050 -57.14 1.27 -2.88
CA THR A 1050 -57.19 2.42 -1.95
C THR A 1050 -56.32 2.20 -0.71
N VAL A 1051 -56.40 1.02 -0.11
CA VAL A 1051 -55.57 0.63 1.05
C VAL A 1051 -54.08 0.61 0.70
N CYS A 1052 -53.75 0.05 -0.47
CA CYS A 1052 -52.39 -0.04 -0.94
C CYS A 1052 -51.76 1.36 -1.15
N GLU A 1053 -52.48 2.31 -1.74
CA GLU A 1053 -51.95 3.67 -1.95
C GLU A 1053 -51.77 4.46 -0.64
N GLU A 1054 -52.71 4.41 0.31
CA GLU A 1054 -52.53 5.09 1.60
C GLU A 1054 -51.36 4.51 2.40
N LYS A 1055 -51.22 3.19 2.42
CA LYS A 1055 -50.16 2.51 3.16
C LYS A 1055 -48.79 2.58 2.50
N LYS A 1056 -48.74 2.81 1.19
CA LYS A 1056 -47.50 3.08 0.46
C LYS A 1056 -46.83 4.37 0.95
N THR A 1057 -47.57 5.45 1.18
CA THR A 1057 -47.00 6.71 1.68
C THR A 1057 -46.50 6.59 3.12
N GLU A 1058 -47.25 5.91 3.99
CA GLU A 1058 -46.87 5.65 5.38
C GLU A 1058 -45.60 4.78 5.46
N LEU A 1059 -45.56 3.69 4.67
CA LEU A 1059 -44.40 2.79 4.61
C LEU A 1059 -43.15 3.47 4.06
N ALA A 1060 -43.29 4.34 3.05
CA ALA A 1060 -42.16 5.10 2.51
C ALA A 1060 -41.56 6.04 3.56
N THR A 1061 -42.41 6.73 4.32
CA THR A 1061 -41.97 7.66 5.37
C THR A 1061 -41.23 6.93 6.49
N GLU A 1062 -41.80 5.84 7.00
CA GLU A 1062 -41.20 5.08 8.10
C GLU A 1062 -39.89 4.37 7.70
N ILE A 1063 -39.80 3.88 6.46
CA ILE A 1063 -38.53 3.32 5.94
C ILE A 1063 -37.48 4.43 5.84
N SER A 1064 -37.80 5.62 5.30
CA SER A 1064 -36.83 6.71 5.18
C SER A 1064 -36.31 7.21 6.54
N GLU A 1065 -37.21 7.40 7.52
CA GLU A 1065 -36.84 7.82 8.88
C GLU A 1065 -35.92 6.80 9.57
N LYS A 1066 -36.31 5.52 9.61
CA LYS A 1066 -35.51 4.47 10.27
C LYS A 1066 -34.20 4.16 9.55
N MET A 1067 -34.16 4.30 8.22
CA MET A 1067 -32.91 4.20 7.47
C MET A 1067 -31.97 5.35 7.80
N SER A 1068 -32.50 6.56 7.99
CA SER A 1068 -31.71 7.75 8.36
C SER A 1068 -31.17 7.68 9.80
N GLU A 1069 -31.86 6.97 10.71
CA GLU A 1069 -31.41 6.73 12.09
C GLU A 1069 -30.33 5.63 12.19
N ASN A 1070 -30.15 4.81 11.15
CA ASN A 1070 -29.19 3.69 11.17
C ASN A 1070 -27.78 4.12 10.76
N GLU A 1071 -27.06 4.74 11.70
CA GLU A 1071 -25.70 5.27 11.50
C GLU A 1071 -24.69 4.20 11.03
N ALA A 1072 -24.85 2.95 11.47
CA ALA A 1072 -23.95 1.85 11.10
C ALA A 1072 -24.05 1.50 9.60
N VAL A 1073 -25.27 1.48 9.06
CA VAL A 1073 -25.53 1.19 7.64
C VAL A 1073 -25.11 2.37 6.79
N PHE A 1074 -25.43 3.59 7.22
CA PHE A 1074 -25.02 4.82 6.55
C PHE A 1074 -23.51 4.88 6.38
N LYS A 1075 -22.76 4.64 7.48
CA LYS A 1075 -21.30 4.59 7.45
C LYS A 1075 -20.79 3.51 6.50
N TYR A 1076 -21.40 2.33 6.50
CA TYR A 1076 -21.01 1.25 5.60
C TYR A 1076 -21.23 1.59 4.12
N VAL A 1077 -22.37 2.20 3.78
CA VAL A 1077 -22.69 2.58 2.40
C VAL A 1077 -21.77 3.70 1.93
N VAL A 1078 -21.50 4.71 2.77
CA VAL A 1078 -20.54 5.79 2.47
C VAL A 1078 -19.15 5.23 2.17
N GLU A 1079 -18.67 4.26 2.95
CA GLU A 1079 -17.37 3.63 2.69
C GLU A 1079 -17.33 2.87 1.36
N GLN A 1080 -18.38 2.12 1.03
CA GLN A 1080 -18.43 1.34 -0.22
C GLN A 1080 -18.56 2.23 -1.46
N VAL A 1081 -19.51 3.17 -1.44
CA VAL A 1081 -19.72 4.13 -2.53
C VAL A 1081 -18.51 5.05 -2.70
N GLY A 1082 -17.94 5.53 -1.59
CA GLY A 1082 -16.73 6.33 -1.58
C GLY A 1082 -15.55 5.60 -2.24
N THR A 1083 -15.33 4.34 -1.86
CA THR A 1083 -14.26 3.50 -2.44
C THR A 1083 -14.39 3.36 -3.96
N GLU A 1084 -15.60 3.12 -4.47
CA GLU A 1084 -15.80 2.95 -5.91
C GLU A 1084 -15.72 4.27 -6.69
N LEU A 1085 -16.15 5.39 -6.10
CA LEU A 1085 -15.94 6.72 -6.68
C LEU A 1085 -14.46 7.11 -6.71
N GLU A 1086 -13.70 6.80 -5.66
CA GLU A 1086 -12.25 6.98 -5.61
C GLU A 1086 -11.56 6.19 -6.74
N LYS A 1087 -11.93 4.91 -6.92
CA LYS A 1087 -11.44 4.08 -8.05
C LYS A 1087 -11.81 4.67 -9.41
N ALA A 1088 -13.04 5.16 -9.56
CA ALA A 1088 -13.50 5.79 -10.80
C ALA A 1088 -12.68 7.06 -11.10
N LEU A 1089 -12.37 7.86 -10.07
CA LEU A 1089 -11.55 9.06 -10.18
C LEU A 1089 -10.08 8.74 -10.51
N GLU A 1090 -9.49 7.72 -9.87
CA GLU A 1090 -8.13 7.25 -10.21
C GLU A 1090 -8.07 6.78 -11.68
N LYS A 1091 -9.05 5.96 -12.10
CA LYS A 1091 -9.15 5.51 -13.50
C LYS A 1091 -9.34 6.68 -14.46
N ARG A 1092 -10.10 7.70 -14.06
CA ARG A 1092 -10.30 8.90 -14.87
C ARG A 1092 -9.03 9.75 -14.93
N ALA A 1093 -8.29 9.86 -13.85
CA ALA A 1093 -7.00 10.54 -13.83
C ALA A 1093 -6.00 9.87 -14.79
N ASP A 1094 -5.96 8.53 -14.83
CA ASP A 1094 -5.16 7.77 -15.79
C ASP A 1094 -5.51 8.07 -17.25
N GLN A 1095 -6.79 8.34 -17.54
CA GLN A 1095 -7.27 8.72 -18.87
C GLN A 1095 -7.03 10.20 -19.17
N ALA A 1096 -7.05 11.06 -18.15
CA ALA A 1096 -6.90 12.50 -18.31
C ALA A 1096 -5.43 12.93 -18.49
N THR A 1097 -4.46 12.09 -18.14
CA THR A 1097 -3.03 12.42 -18.30
C THR A 1097 -2.66 12.80 -19.74
N VAL A 1098 -3.28 12.16 -20.73
CA VAL A 1098 -3.05 12.46 -22.15
C VAL A 1098 -3.55 13.85 -22.57
N LEU A 1099 -4.46 14.44 -21.79
CA LEU A 1099 -4.99 15.78 -21.97
C LEU A 1099 -4.13 16.86 -21.28
N ILE A 1100 -3.09 16.48 -20.52
CA ILE A 1100 -2.17 17.46 -19.92
C ILE A 1100 -1.61 18.35 -21.02
N ASP A 1101 -1.77 19.66 -20.82
CA ASP A 1101 -1.27 20.68 -21.72
C ASP A 1101 0.26 20.76 -21.60
N ARG A 1102 0.94 20.98 -22.72
CA ARG A 1102 2.38 21.20 -22.76
C ARG A 1102 2.82 22.48 -22.04
N TYR A 1103 1.90 23.41 -21.76
CA TYR A 1103 2.15 24.68 -21.07
C TYR A 1103 1.98 24.61 -19.55
N VAL A 1104 1.78 23.43 -18.96
CA VAL A 1104 1.93 23.23 -17.51
C VAL A 1104 3.39 23.47 -17.15
#